data_AF-A0A1Z8JVW9-F1
#
_entry.id   AF-A0A1Z8JVW9-F1
#
_cell.length_a   1.000
_cell.length_b   1.000
_cell.length_c   1.000
_cell.angle_alpha   90.00
_cell.angle_beta   90.00
_cell.angle_gamma   90.00
#
_symmetry.space_group_name_H-M   'P 1'
#
loop_
_entity.id
_entity.type
_entity.pdbx_description
1 polymer ?
#
loop_
_entity_poly.entity_id
_entity_poly.type
_entity_poly.pdbx_seq_one_letter_code
_entity_poly.pdbx_strand_id
1 'polypeptide(L)'
;MASNSLITSEFSGIPLKGIAFTNVSLDTPVLKYQPLNNSNADSLAPLALDNTSIPSTIVWLDESYFIVMYENKPYFDLFDSNDLTKISQHVDLIVSSSNASCACAVFDATTSQLYLMDTSNRFYRYTFDKYSAHEDAKLDLLSNFVIAELTETISKMALSPQSNERIYLMSNSLYQFDLGSKTIVGSLNLFVEKTNCFQVYDDYLLISSTNDRFINVVDLNHLKTTCIFVMNAPVIKFSLVKHKKKSLLAAIDQDGFVELFSEPLEQILSSSSLSSSSSSSTASKRRRRAANAVKSIQYNSILKVAEDVSGLFTKVDNMIFDHDNLIISYLQNENFFVLDRFNRFVNPIDQLEIKIARKKSSVDALKLRTQDKASLKNYSENSQNFTIRTGDNYIDLDPISIQDTDSPQENAEDDEDDIGDDFSTLVTRLDKSTNALNDKSLKKKRSKVNEQTKFGFQVGTLTTNISQALRNNDSSLFDSIINTATDENVVKSTISQLEQHTVLKILDKLAELVYKNKFKNTNEGADLGLGNSSINLTTWIRYVLVFHGTYLIGSSNGNADLRRRLGLLALSMKKRAGNMNRLLELKGSLSLVATKAAVIREVENLETNGTIDNDELVEEDVEYIEDEEDVDMLEKDLTDSDTENEQYIAETIDEGMESEDDLE
;
A
#
# COMPACT_ATOMS: atom_id res chain seq x y z
N MET A 1 21.97 -13.93 5.67
CA MET A 1 22.99 -12.96 6.09
C MET A 1 23.96 -12.85 4.95
N ALA A 2 24.03 -11.71 4.26
CA ALA A 2 24.99 -11.54 3.18
C ALA A 2 26.39 -11.39 3.80
N SER A 3 27.31 -12.26 3.39
CA SER A 3 28.74 -11.98 3.52
C SER A 3 29.07 -10.85 2.58
N ASN A 4 29.62 -9.73 3.06
CA ASN A 4 30.11 -8.67 2.19
C ASN A 4 31.24 -9.22 1.32
N SER A 5 30.94 -9.61 0.09
CA SER A 5 31.90 -10.05 -0.93
C SER A 5 32.65 -8.89 -1.58
N LEU A 6 32.22 -7.65 -1.30
CA LEU A 6 32.92 -6.42 -1.66
C LEU A 6 34.22 -6.27 -0.86
N ILE A 7 35.33 -6.10 -1.56
CA ILE A 7 36.66 -5.86 -0.96
C ILE A 7 36.90 -4.36 -0.82
N THR A 8 36.81 -3.62 -1.93
CA THR A 8 36.99 -2.17 -1.96
C THR A 8 36.18 -1.54 -3.09
N SER A 9 35.79 -0.28 -2.94
CA SER A 9 35.11 0.49 -4.00
C SER A 9 35.41 1.97 -3.88
N GLU A 10 35.53 2.64 -5.03
CA GLU A 10 35.74 4.09 -5.08
C GLU A 10 35.02 4.70 -6.29
N PHE A 11 34.28 5.77 -6.04
CA PHE A 11 33.64 6.55 -7.09
C PHE A 11 34.70 7.31 -7.89
N SER A 12 34.47 7.47 -9.20
CA SER A 12 35.20 8.47 -9.98
C SER A 12 35.09 9.85 -9.31
N GLY A 13 36.10 10.70 -9.44
CA GLY A 13 36.04 12.08 -8.94
C GLY A 13 34.88 12.91 -9.53
N ILE A 14 34.75 14.16 -9.11
CA ILE A 14 33.78 15.10 -9.70
C ILE A 14 34.39 15.63 -11.03
N PRO A 15 33.73 15.51 -12.19
CA PRO A 15 32.34 15.08 -12.41
C PRO A 15 32.13 13.56 -12.37
N LEU A 16 31.07 13.15 -11.68
CA LEU A 16 30.80 11.76 -11.34
C LEU A 16 30.37 10.92 -12.56
N LYS A 17 31.26 10.03 -13.04
CA LYS A 17 31.03 9.14 -14.19
C LYS A 17 30.65 7.70 -13.83
N GLY A 18 31.19 7.14 -12.75
CA GLY A 18 30.91 5.77 -12.34
C GLY A 18 31.53 5.37 -11.01
N ILE A 19 31.45 4.09 -10.69
CA ILE A 19 32.07 3.47 -9.51
C ILE A 19 32.92 2.27 -9.93
N ALA A 20 34.19 2.25 -9.52
CA ALA A 20 35.07 1.10 -9.68
C ALA A 20 35.09 0.32 -8.36
N PHE A 21 35.09 -1.01 -8.44
CA PHE A 21 35.04 -1.87 -7.27
C PHE A 21 35.63 -3.26 -7.52
N THR A 22 36.06 -3.91 -6.45
CA THR A 22 36.49 -5.30 -6.47
C THR A 22 35.62 -6.16 -5.55
N ASN A 23 35.18 -7.31 -6.05
CA ASN A 23 34.45 -8.31 -5.26
C ASN A 23 35.08 -9.70 -5.42
N VAL A 24 34.90 -10.58 -4.43
CA VAL A 24 35.31 -11.99 -4.54
C VAL A 24 34.24 -12.77 -5.29
N SER A 25 34.65 -13.50 -6.34
CA SER A 25 33.80 -14.40 -7.12
C SER A 25 34.54 -15.71 -7.34
N LEU A 26 34.00 -16.82 -6.80
CA LEU A 26 34.57 -18.17 -6.90
C LEU A 26 36.07 -18.20 -6.54
N ASP A 27 36.40 -17.67 -5.36
CA ASP A 27 37.76 -17.51 -4.80
C ASP A 27 38.73 -16.62 -5.62
N THR A 28 38.25 -15.96 -6.67
CA THR A 28 39.02 -14.99 -7.46
C THR A 28 38.58 -13.55 -7.15
N PRO A 29 39.50 -12.60 -6.93
CA PRO A 29 39.15 -11.19 -6.85
C PRO A 29 38.88 -10.65 -8.26
N VAL A 30 37.72 -10.03 -8.45
CA VAL A 30 37.24 -9.55 -9.74
C VAL A 30 37.09 -8.03 -9.70
N LEU A 31 37.73 -7.33 -10.64
CA LEU A 31 37.58 -5.90 -10.86
C LEU A 31 36.38 -5.61 -11.78
N LYS A 32 35.55 -4.67 -11.36
CA LYS A 32 34.35 -4.20 -12.06
C LYS A 32 34.32 -2.68 -12.07
N TYR A 33 33.72 -2.11 -13.11
CA TYR A 33 33.36 -0.70 -13.18
C TYR A 33 31.93 -0.58 -13.68
N GLN A 34 31.15 0.26 -13.00
CA GLN A 34 29.76 0.53 -13.35
C GLN A 34 29.61 2.03 -13.67
N PRO A 35 29.31 2.40 -14.93
CA PRO A 35 29.00 3.79 -15.28
C PRO A 35 27.64 4.20 -14.72
N LEU A 36 27.52 5.47 -14.30
CA LEU A 36 26.29 6.07 -13.79
C LEU A 36 25.26 6.41 -14.86
N ASN A 37 25.68 6.46 -16.13
CA ASN A 37 24.78 6.61 -17.26
C ASN A 37 24.24 5.22 -17.65
N ASN A 38 22.98 4.95 -17.28
CA ASN A 38 22.25 3.69 -17.50
C ASN A 38 22.21 3.17 -18.96
N SER A 39 22.69 3.92 -19.95
CA SER A 39 22.79 3.43 -21.33
C SER A 39 23.86 2.35 -21.53
N ASN A 40 24.89 2.32 -20.67
CA ASN A 40 26.08 1.46 -20.86
C ASN A 40 26.36 0.57 -19.63
N ALA A 41 25.45 0.47 -18.67
CA ALA A 41 25.69 -0.21 -17.39
C ALA A 41 25.95 -1.74 -17.54
N ASP A 42 25.48 -2.34 -18.63
CA ASP A 42 25.56 -3.79 -18.87
C ASP A 42 26.77 -4.22 -19.76
N SER A 43 27.60 -3.30 -20.26
CA SER A 43 28.50 -3.60 -21.40
C SER A 43 30.00 -3.80 -21.09
N LEU A 44 30.44 -3.69 -19.83
CA LEU A 44 31.86 -3.86 -19.49
C LEU A 44 32.10 -5.21 -18.82
N ALA A 45 32.90 -6.04 -19.47
CA ALA A 45 33.25 -7.36 -18.95
C ALA A 45 34.09 -7.23 -17.66
N PRO A 46 33.76 -8.00 -16.60
CA PRO A 46 34.56 -8.03 -15.39
C PRO A 46 35.95 -8.62 -15.67
N LEU A 47 36.99 -8.07 -15.02
CA LEU A 47 38.35 -8.61 -15.11
C LEU A 47 38.67 -9.44 -13.86
N ALA A 48 38.94 -10.73 -14.04
CA ALA A 48 39.51 -11.55 -12.98
C ALA A 48 40.97 -11.17 -12.76
N LEU A 49 41.31 -10.79 -11.52
CA LEU A 49 42.68 -10.53 -11.08
C LEU A 49 43.32 -11.86 -10.62
N ASP A 50 44.63 -11.86 -10.39
CA ASP A 50 45.36 -13.04 -9.85
C ASP A 50 44.71 -13.51 -8.53
N ASN A 51 44.35 -14.80 -8.45
CA ASN A 51 43.79 -15.45 -7.25
C ASN A 51 44.63 -15.23 -5.99
N THR A 52 45.94 -15.00 -6.14
CA THR A 52 46.85 -14.73 -5.01
C THR A 52 46.99 -13.23 -4.69
N SER A 53 46.37 -12.33 -5.44
CA SER A 53 46.36 -10.89 -5.17
C SER A 53 45.25 -10.50 -4.20
N ILE A 54 45.50 -9.54 -3.31
CA ILE A 54 44.48 -8.98 -2.41
C ILE A 54 44.37 -7.48 -2.72
N PRO A 55 43.40 -7.05 -3.55
CA PRO A 55 43.16 -5.63 -3.82
C PRO A 55 42.85 -4.87 -2.52
N SER A 56 43.41 -3.69 -2.35
CA SER A 56 43.30 -2.91 -1.10
C SER A 56 42.50 -1.62 -1.30
N THR A 57 42.90 -0.83 -2.29
CA THR A 57 42.43 0.52 -2.50
C THR A 57 42.49 0.87 -3.98
N ILE A 58 41.47 1.60 -4.43
CA ILE A 58 41.36 2.16 -5.76
C ILE A 58 41.65 3.66 -5.64
N VAL A 59 42.53 4.19 -6.49
CA VAL A 59 42.82 5.63 -6.54
C VAL A 59 42.65 6.13 -7.96
N TRP A 60 41.72 7.05 -8.17
CA TRP A 60 41.49 7.68 -9.46
C TRP A 60 42.59 8.72 -9.76
N LEU A 61 43.16 8.64 -10.96
CA LEU A 61 44.12 9.63 -11.48
C LEU A 61 43.39 10.70 -12.31
N ASP A 62 42.35 10.30 -13.03
CA ASP A 62 41.55 11.16 -13.90
C ASP A 62 40.14 10.58 -14.01
N GLU A 63 39.23 11.25 -14.73
CA GLU A 63 37.88 10.76 -14.99
C GLU A 63 37.82 9.41 -15.73
N SER A 64 38.90 9.00 -16.40
CA SER A 64 39.00 7.73 -17.14
C SER A 64 39.92 6.70 -16.51
N TYR A 65 40.98 7.11 -15.80
CA TYR A 65 42.07 6.23 -15.37
C TYR A 65 42.15 6.12 -13.85
N PHE A 66 42.35 4.90 -13.36
CA PHE A 66 42.55 4.61 -11.94
C PHE A 66 43.60 3.52 -11.73
N ILE A 67 44.21 3.52 -10.54
CA ILE A 67 45.10 2.45 -10.11
C ILE A 67 44.42 1.53 -9.09
N VAL A 68 44.78 0.25 -9.12
CA VAL A 68 44.47 -0.73 -8.06
C VAL A 68 45.77 -1.10 -7.37
N MET A 69 45.80 -0.92 -6.05
CA MET A 69 46.91 -1.34 -5.19
C MET A 69 46.56 -2.65 -4.46
N TYR A 70 47.59 -3.44 -4.14
CA TYR A 70 47.43 -4.76 -3.51
C TYR A 70 48.15 -4.82 -2.15
N GLU A 71 47.50 -5.38 -1.13
CA GLU A 71 48.07 -5.48 0.23
C GLU A 71 49.28 -6.41 0.31
N ASN A 72 49.37 -7.39 -0.60
CA ASN A 72 50.30 -8.51 -0.51
C ASN A 72 51.24 -8.63 -1.72
N LYS A 73 51.28 -7.62 -2.60
CA LYS A 73 52.17 -7.61 -3.79
C LYS A 73 53.00 -6.32 -3.84
N PRO A 74 54.25 -6.38 -4.36
CA PRO A 74 55.15 -5.23 -4.53
C PRO A 74 54.87 -4.45 -5.83
N TYR A 75 53.63 -4.42 -6.32
CA TYR A 75 53.25 -3.73 -7.55
C TYR A 75 51.86 -3.10 -7.42
N PHE A 76 51.52 -2.26 -8.39
CA PHE A 76 50.16 -1.78 -8.62
C PHE A 76 49.86 -1.75 -10.13
N ASP A 77 48.58 -1.81 -10.47
CA ASP A 77 48.11 -1.85 -11.86
C ASP A 77 47.32 -0.60 -12.21
N LEU A 78 47.56 -0.05 -13.41
CA LEU A 78 46.81 1.04 -14.02
C LEU A 78 45.74 0.48 -14.96
N PHE A 79 44.52 1.01 -14.87
CA PHE A 79 43.37 0.62 -15.68
C PHE A 79 42.69 1.82 -16.33
N ASP A 80 42.15 1.62 -17.54
CA ASP A 80 41.14 2.50 -18.15
C ASP A 80 39.73 1.99 -17.83
N SER A 81 38.89 2.86 -17.30
CA SER A 81 37.46 2.61 -17.09
C SER A 81 36.67 2.36 -18.39
N ASN A 82 37.22 2.70 -19.55
CA ASN A 82 36.60 2.46 -20.87
C ASN A 82 36.94 1.06 -21.45
N ASP A 83 38.09 0.47 -21.10
CA ASP A 83 38.48 -0.90 -21.47
C ASP A 83 39.09 -1.64 -20.26
N LEU A 84 38.24 -2.30 -19.46
CA LEU A 84 38.70 -3.16 -18.37
C LEU A 84 39.17 -4.55 -18.84
N THR A 85 39.16 -4.87 -20.14
CA THR A 85 39.58 -6.21 -20.60
C THR A 85 41.09 -6.44 -20.46
N LYS A 86 41.87 -5.39 -20.18
CA LYS A 86 43.33 -5.40 -20.08
C LYS A 86 43.82 -4.51 -18.94
N ILE A 87 45.01 -4.80 -18.43
CA ILE A 87 45.79 -3.88 -17.61
C ILE A 87 46.50 -2.90 -18.56
N SER A 88 46.31 -1.59 -18.39
CA SER A 88 46.96 -0.56 -19.22
C SER A 88 48.45 -0.48 -18.95
N GLN A 89 48.84 -0.54 -17.66
CA GLN A 89 50.25 -0.62 -17.26
C GLN A 89 50.40 -1.37 -15.92
N HIS A 90 51.25 -2.38 -15.91
CA HIS A 90 51.73 -3.03 -14.68
C HIS A 90 52.96 -2.29 -14.16
N VAL A 91 52.99 -1.89 -12.88
CA VAL A 91 54.09 -1.12 -12.30
C VAL A 91 54.68 -1.81 -11.08
N ASP A 92 55.81 -2.47 -11.27
CA ASP A 92 56.65 -3.01 -10.19
C ASP A 92 57.27 -1.89 -9.35
N LEU A 93 57.19 -2.01 -8.02
CA LEU A 93 57.92 -1.15 -7.10
C LEU A 93 59.39 -1.59 -6.98
N ILE A 94 60.28 -0.61 -6.85
CA ILE A 94 61.69 -0.86 -6.53
C ILE A 94 61.81 -1.09 -5.02
N VAL A 95 61.51 -2.31 -4.58
CA VAL A 95 61.44 -2.65 -3.15
C VAL A 95 62.82 -3.02 -2.57
N SER A 96 63.04 -2.69 -1.29
CA SER A 96 64.25 -3.02 -0.51
C SER A 96 64.21 -4.41 0.16
N SER A 97 63.03 -5.00 0.29
CA SER A 97 62.75 -6.25 1.00
C SER A 97 61.69 -7.07 0.25
N SER A 98 61.73 -8.40 0.36
CA SER A 98 60.82 -9.30 -0.37
C SER A 98 59.34 -9.17 0.00
N ASN A 99 59.02 -8.49 1.10
CA ASN A 99 57.69 -8.51 1.71
C ASN A 99 57.00 -7.13 1.71
N ALA A 100 57.58 -6.10 1.09
CA ALA A 100 56.89 -4.80 1.04
C ALA A 100 55.82 -4.78 -0.05
N SER A 101 54.77 -4.00 0.21
CA SER A 101 53.58 -3.87 -0.63
C SER A 101 53.10 -2.42 -0.64
N CYS A 102 52.21 -2.09 -1.57
CA CYS A 102 51.60 -0.77 -1.68
C CYS A 102 50.74 -0.47 -0.44
N ALA A 103 51.16 0.50 0.39
CA ALA A 103 50.45 0.85 1.63
C ALA A 103 49.40 1.94 1.42
N CYS A 104 49.77 3.03 0.73
CA CYS A 104 48.83 4.08 0.35
C CYS A 104 49.37 4.94 -0.81
N ALA A 105 48.46 5.61 -1.51
CA ALA A 105 48.78 6.57 -2.55
C ALA A 105 47.79 7.74 -2.57
N VAL A 106 48.21 8.87 -3.12
CA VAL A 106 47.38 10.04 -3.40
C VAL A 106 47.83 10.66 -4.72
N PHE A 107 46.87 11.07 -5.55
CA PHE A 107 47.14 11.75 -6.81
C PHE A 107 46.90 13.25 -6.69
N ASP A 108 47.85 14.05 -7.18
CA ASP A 108 47.74 15.49 -7.32
C ASP A 108 47.40 15.84 -8.77
N ALA A 109 46.12 16.17 -9.01
CA ALA A 109 45.64 16.59 -10.33
C ALA A 109 46.19 17.95 -10.79
N THR A 110 46.80 18.75 -9.90
CA THR A 110 47.39 20.05 -10.26
C THR A 110 48.80 19.91 -10.84
N THR A 111 49.56 18.90 -10.40
CA THR A 111 50.92 18.61 -10.90
C THR A 111 51.00 17.36 -11.78
N SER A 112 49.87 16.65 -11.95
CA SER A 112 49.77 15.32 -12.57
C SER A 112 50.73 14.29 -11.95
N GLN A 113 50.92 14.35 -10.62
CA GLN A 113 51.84 13.47 -9.90
C GLN A 113 51.09 12.50 -8.98
N LEU A 114 51.49 11.23 -9.04
CA LEU A 114 51.07 10.19 -8.10
C LEU A 114 52.16 10.05 -7.04
N TYR A 115 51.78 10.25 -5.78
CA TYR A 115 52.63 9.97 -4.62
C TYR A 115 52.19 8.66 -3.97
N LEU A 116 53.13 7.75 -3.72
CA LEU A 116 52.87 6.42 -3.18
C LEU A 116 53.85 6.10 -2.05
N MET A 117 53.39 5.38 -1.04
CA MET A 117 54.22 4.82 0.04
C MET A 117 54.05 3.31 0.08
N ASP A 118 55.17 2.59 0.25
CA ASP A 118 55.15 1.16 0.57
C ASP A 118 55.18 0.88 2.08
N THR A 119 54.96 -0.37 2.45
CA THR A 119 55.04 -0.84 3.85
C THR A 119 56.46 -0.81 4.44
N SER A 120 57.49 -0.50 3.65
CA SER A 120 58.88 -0.28 4.09
C SER A 120 59.23 1.20 4.33
N ASN A 121 58.21 2.08 4.30
CA ASN A 121 58.33 3.53 4.40
C ASN A 121 59.21 4.16 3.29
N ARG A 122 59.21 3.54 2.10
CA ARG A 122 59.75 4.14 0.89
C ARG A 122 58.67 4.95 0.18
N PHE A 123 59.00 6.22 -0.05
CA PHE A 123 58.20 7.16 -0.80
C PHE A 123 58.57 7.09 -2.28
N TYR A 124 57.56 7.02 -3.14
CA TYR A 124 57.67 7.02 -4.60
C TYR A 124 56.86 8.18 -5.17
N ARG A 125 57.36 8.76 -6.25
CA ARG A 125 56.70 9.82 -7.00
C ARG A 125 56.74 9.49 -8.48
N TYR A 126 55.56 9.37 -9.09
CA TYR A 126 55.38 9.13 -10.51
C TYR A 126 54.76 10.37 -11.17
N THR A 127 55.08 10.58 -12.45
CA THR A 127 54.36 11.51 -13.33
C THR A 127 53.36 10.72 -14.15
N PHE A 128 52.13 11.22 -14.27
CA PHE A 128 51.09 10.65 -15.12
C PHE A 128 50.99 11.44 -16.42
N ASP A 129 51.29 10.80 -17.55
CA ASP A 129 51.05 11.36 -18.87
C ASP A 129 49.89 10.65 -19.55
N LYS A 130 48.80 11.39 -19.75
CA LYS A 130 47.58 10.95 -20.44
C LYS A 130 47.74 10.92 -21.97
N TYR A 131 48.72 11.65 -22.51
CA TYR A 131 48.92 11.85 -23.95
C TYR A 131 50.36 11.49 -24.37
N SER A 132 50.89 10.41 -23.77
CA SER A 132 52.12 9.76 -24.25
C SER A 132 52.04 9.53 -25.77
N ALA A 133 53.13 9.78 -26.48
CA ALA A 133 53.17 9.71 -27.96
C ALA A 133 52.96 8.30 -28.56
N HIS A 134 52.67 7.31 -27.72
CA HIS A 134 52.44 5.91 -28.05
C HIS A 134 51.13 5.40 -27.43
N GLU A 135 50.02 6.02 -27.82
CA GLU A 135 48.60 5.62 -27.70
C GLU A 135 47.99 5.32 -26.32
N ASP A 136 48.76 4.82 -25.33
CA ASP A 136 48.30 4.49 -23.98
C ASP A 136 48.81 5.49 -22.92
N ALA A 137 47.98 5.77 -21.91
CA ALA A 137 48.38 6.59 -20.76
C ALA A 137 49.41 5.86 -19.88
N LYS A 138 50.41 6.60 -19.37
CA LYS A 138 51.57 6.00 -18.71
C LYS A 138 52.00 6.73 -17.43
N LEU A 139 52.43 5.95 -16.45
CA LEU A 139 53.12 6.39 -15.24
C LEU A 139 54.63 6.16 -15.38
N ASP A 140 55.40 7.24 -15.24
CA ASP A 140 56.87 7.22 -15.22
C ASP A 140 57.42 7.65 -13.86
N LEU A 141 58.42 6.93 -13.35
CA LEU A 141 58.99 7.17 -12.02
C LEU A 141 59.92 8.40 -12.04
N LEU A 142 59.56 9.45 -11.28
CA LEU A 142 60.37 10.65 -11.11
C LEU A 142 61.43 10.50 -10.02
N SER A 143 61.07 9.87 -8.89
CA SER A 143 61.96 9.74 -7.73
C SER A 143 61.43 8.75 -6.71
N ASN A 144 62.34 8.07 -6.00
CA ASN A 144 62.02 7.37 -4.76
C ASN A 144 63.08 7.61 -3.68
N PHE A 145 62.70 7.47 -2.40
CA PHE A 145 63.62 7.53 -1.25
C PHE A 145 62.95 6.91 0.00
N VAL A 146 63.74 6.48 0.99
CA VAL A 146 63.22 5.91 2.25
C VAL A 146 63.15 6.99 3.33
N ILE A 147 62.03 7.07 4.05
CA ILE A 147 61.84 8.00 5.17
C ILE A 147 62.26 7.31 6.47
N ALA A 148 63.53 7.44 6.85
CA ALA A 148 64.10 6.77 8.02
C ALA A 148 63.55 7.24 9.38
N GLU A 149 62.88 8.40 9.42
CA GLU A 149 62.26 8.96 10.63
C GLU A 149 60.95 8.25 11.03
N LEU A 150 60.35 7.47 10.12
CA LEU A 150 59.09 6.76 10.37
C LEU A 150 59.32 5.33 10.89
N THR A 151 58.90 5.08 12.13
CA THR A 151 58.92 3.74 12.75
C THR A 151 57.68 2.91 12.48
N GLU A 152 56.60 3.53 11.99
CA GLU A 152 55.31 2.87 11.72
C GLU A 152 54.98 2.86 10.23
N THR A 153 54.17 1.89 9.79
CA THR A 153 53.63 1.87 8.42
C THR A 153 52.55 2.96 8.26
N ILE A 154 52.74 3.87 7.31
CA ILE A 154 51.70 4.83 6.90
C ILE A 154 50.53 4.08 6.24
N SER A 155 49.28 4.40 6.63
CA SER A 155 48.06 3.81 6.05
C SER A 155 47.32 4.73 5.09
N LYS A 156 47.46 6.05 5.22
CA LYS A 156 46.88 7.06 4.31
C LYS A 156 47.81 8.27 4.13
N MET A 157 47.62 8.97 3.01
CA MET A 157 48.38 10.16 2.63
C MET A 157 47.42 11.24 2.11
N ALA A 158 47.63 12.50 2.48
CA ALA A 158 46.91 13.64 1.94
C ALA A 158 47.85 14.74 1.46
N LEU A 159 47.44 15.44 0.40
CA LEU A 159 48.13 16.63 -0.09
C LEU A 159 47.83 17.83 0.82
N SER A 160 48.78 18.74 0.98
CA SER A 160 48.53 19.99 1.70
C SER A 160 47.79 21.00 0.81
N PRO A 161 46.65 21.56 1.26
CA PRO A 161 45.87 22.53 0.48
C PRO A 161 46.57 23.89 0.35
N GLN A 162 47.60 24.14 1.17
CA GLN A 162 48.30 25.43 1.27
C GLN A 162 49.65 25.46 0.53
N SER A 163 50.24 24.30 0.22
CA SER A 163 51.57 24.22 -0.39
C SER A 163 51.82 22.84 -1.01
N ASN A 164 52.14 22.83 -2.30
CA ASN A 164 52.52 21.62 -3.05
C ASN A 164 53.84 20.99 -2.58
N GLU A 165 54.59 21.64 -1.68
CA GLU A 165 55.81 21.08 -1.08
C GLU A 165 55.53 20.28 0.20
N ARG A 166 54.29 20.24 0.71
CA ARG A 166 53.93 19.54 1.95
C ARG A 166 52.90 18.44 1.75
N ILE A 167 53.13 17.33 2.43
CA ILE A 167 52.26 16.15 2.44
C ILE A 167 51.98 15.77 3.89
N TYR A 168 50.74 15.35 4.15
CA TYR A 168 50.34 14.78 5.43
C TYR A 168 50.35 13.25 5.33
N LEU A 169 51.17 12.61 6.16
CA LEU A 169 51.27 11.15 6.28
C LEU A 169 50.50 10.70 7.53
N MET A 170 49.70 9.65 7.41
CA MET A 170 48.81 9.18 8.47
C MET A 170 49.04 7.70 8.78
N SER A 171 49.45 7.39 10.01
CA SER A 171 49.42 6.03 10.57
C SER A 171 48.30 5.95 11.62
N ASN A 172 48.61 5.66 12.89
CA ASN A 172 47.77 6.06 14.04
C ASN A 172 47.89 7.56 14.38
N SER A 173 48.92 8.22 13.83
CA SER A 173 49.31 9.60 14.09
C SER A 173 49.42 10.37 12.78
N LEU A 174 49.21 11.68 12.85
CA LEU A 174 49.35 12.60 11.73
C LEU A 174 50.76 13.20 11.74
N TYR A 175 51.49 13.04 10.64
CA TYR A 175 52.81 13.64 10.43
C TYR A 175 52.74 14.66 9.28
N GLN A 176 53.32 15.84 9.48
CA GLN A 176 53.52 16.83 8.42
C GLN A 176 54.91 16.60 7.83
N PHE A 177 54.96 16.14 6.58
CA PHE A 177 56.18 15.84 5.84
C PHE A 177 56.45 16.92 4.79
N ASP A 178 57.70 17.36 4.66
CA ASP A 178 58.13 18.38 3.70
C ASP A 178 58.97 17.75 2.59
N LEU A 179 58.50 17.85 1.34
CA LEU A 179 59.12 17.25 0.15
C LEU A 179 60.49 17.84 -0.17
N GLY A 180 60.70 19.12 0.14
CA GLY A 180 61.94 19.85 -0.14
C GLY A 180 63.08 19.41 0.77
N SER A 181 62.87 19.47 2.09
CA SER A 181 63.84 19.05 3.10
C SER A 181 63.90 17.53 3.31
N LYS A 182 62.82 16.80 2.95
CA LYS A 182 62.63 15.36 3.16
C LYS A 182 62.62 14.94 4.63
N THR A 183 62.15 15.81 5.53
CA THR A 183 62.03 15.54 6.97
C THR A 183 60.60 15.76 7.46
N ILE A 184 60.32 15.23 8.65
CA ILE A 184 59.06 15.45 9.35
C ILE A 184 59.13 16.79 10.12
N VAL A 185 58.26 17.73 9.76
CA VAL A 185 58.19 19.08 10.35
C VAL A 185 57.41 19.09 11.67
N GLY A 186 56.42 18.20 11.81
CA GLY A 186 55.59 18.10 13.01
C GLY A 186 54.78 16.82 13.07
N SER A 187 54.32 16.45 14.26
CA SER A 187 53.50 15.27 14.51
C SER A 187 52.39 15.52 15.53
N LEU A 188 51.27 14.84 15.35
CA LEU A 188 50.12 14.85 16.25
C LEU A 188 49.60 13.41 16.43
N ASN A 189 49.68 12.90 17.66
CA ASN A 189 49.13 11.60 18.01
C ASN A 189 47.60 11.71 18.11
N LEU A 190 46.87 10.85 17.41
CA LEU A 190 45.41 10.93 17.29
C LEU A 190 44.69 9.66 17.76
N PHE A 191 45.13 8.50 17.28
CA PHE A 191 44.44 7.23 17.44
C PHE A 191 45.35 6.14 18.03
N VAL A 192 44.76 4.99 18.34
CA VAL A 192 45.49 3.78 18.76
C VAL A 192 45.67 2.82 17.58
N GLU A 193 44.63 2.64 16.77
CA GLU A 193 44.69 1.90 15.51
C GLU A 193 45.07 2.79 14.32
N LYS A 194 45.16 2.21 13.12
CA LYS A 194 45.53 2.91 11.89
C LYS A 194 44.40 3.82 11.39
N THR A 195 44.76 4.85 10.64
CA THR A 195 43.80 5.72 9.93
C THR A 195 43.07 4.93 8.86
N ASN A 196 41.74 4.98 8.88
CA ASN A 196 40.86 4.30 7.93
C ASN A 196 40.54 5.23 6.74
N CYS A 197 39.75 6.28 6.98
CA CYS A 197 39.40 7.27 5.97
C CYS A 197 39.66 8.70 6.47
N PHE A 198 39.86 9.60 5.52
CA PHE A 198 40.18 11.00 5.77
C PHE A 198 39.55 11.88 4.67
N GLN A 199 39.39 13.17 4.96
CA GLN A 199 39.09 14.18 3.94
C GLN A 199 39.72 15.52 4.33
N VAL A 200 40.45 16.13 3.39
CA VAL A 200 40.92 17.51 3.50
C VAL A 200 39.79 18.45 3.06
N TYR A 201 39.55 19.52 3.81
CA TYR A 201 38.57 20.55 3.48
C TYR A 201 39.02 21.93 3.98
N ASP A 202 39.24 22.87 3.05
CA ASP A 202 39.88 24.17 3.32
C ASP A 202 41.17 23.95 4.17
N ASP A 203 41.29 24.57 5.35
CA ASP A 203 42.42 24.40 6.28
C ASP A 203 42.25 23.25 7.30
N TYR A 204 41.19 22.45 7.17
CA TYR A 204 40.86 21.38 8.11
C TYR A 204 41.06 20.01 7.49
N LEU A 205 41.50 19.06 8.32
CA LEU A 205 41.63 17.66 7.97
C LEU A 205 40.74 16.83 8.91
N LEU A 206 39.72 16.19 8.33
CA LEU A 206 38.87 15.23 9.02
C LEU A 206 39.51 13.84 8.88
N ILE A 207 39.62 13.09 9.98
CA ILE A 207 40.25 11.76 10.02
C ILE A 207 39.45 10.83 10.93
N SER A 208 39.30 9.56 10.56
CA SER A 208 38.85 8.48 11.44
C SER A 208 39.83 7.30 11.41
N SER A 209 39.73 6.43 12.42
CA SER A 209 40.55 5.22 12.57
C SER A 209 39.73 3.95 12.37
N THR A 210 40.39 2.83 12.07
CA THR A 210 39.76 1.51 12.07
C THR A 210 39.17 1.22 13.45
N ASN A 211 38.01 0.56 13.48
CA ASN A 211 37.26 0.22 14.70
C ASN A 211 36.90 1.40 15.63
N ASP A 212 37.11 2.65 15.22
CA ASP A 212 36.74 3.84 15.99
C ASP A 212 35.52 4.55 15.38
N ARG A 213 34.68 5.13 16.25
CA ARG A 213 33.44 5.86 15.92
C ARG A 213 33.63 7.39 15.92
N PHE A 214 34.86 7.85 16.14
CA PHE A 214 35.22 9.25 16.22
C PHE A 214 35.82 9.75 14.91
N ILE A 215 35.28 10.85 14.39
CA ILE A 215 35.88 11.62 13.30
C ILE A 215 36.52 12.87 13.91
N ASN A 216 37.84 12.88 14.01
CA ASN A 216 38.63 13.97 14.56
C ASN A 216 38.82 15.05 13.50
N VAL A 217 38.54 16.32 13.84
CA VAL A 217 38.84 17.48 12.99
C VAL A 217 40.13 18.12 13.46
N VAL A 218 41.16 18.11 12.63
CA VAL A 218 42.46 18.75 12.89
C VAL A 218 42.57 20.04 12.08
N ASP A 219 42.96 21.14 12.74
CA ASP A 219 43.38 22.38 12.08
C ASP A 219 44.83 22.21 11.60
N LEU A 220 45.05 22.34 10.28
CA LEU A 220 46.35 22.15 9.65
C LEU A 220 47.33 23.31 9.93
N ASN A 221 46.83 24.51 10.25
CA ASN A 221 47.68 25.67 10.58
C ASN A 221 48.35 25.54 11.95
N HIS A 222 47.66 24.89 12.90
CA HIS A 222 48.09 24.78 14.29
C HIS A 222 48.41 23.35 14.72
N LEU A 223 48.19 22.37 13.85
CA LEU A 223 48.37 20.94 14.06
C LEU A 223 47.67 20.45 15.35
N LYS A 224 46.40 20.82 15.53
CA LYS A 224 45.60 20.56 16.74
C LYS A 224 44.17 20.12 16.43
N THR A 225 43.66 19.20 17.25
CA THR A 225 42.26 18.77 17.19
C THR A 225 41.33 19.88 17.69
N THR A 226 40.39 20.30 16.82
CA THR A 226 39.44 21.39 17.06
C THR A 226 38.12 20.88 17.65
N CYS A 227 37.57 19.82 17.06
CA CYS A 227 36.37 19.13 17.52
C CYS A 227 36.35 17.66 17.06
N ILE A 228 35.42 16.88 17.59
CA ILE A 228 35.24 15.46 17.30
C ILE A 228 33.77 15.22 16.96
N PHE A 229 33.48 14.68 15.79
CA PHE A 229 32.15 14.13 15.48
C PHE A 229 32.09 12.69 16.00
N VAL A 230 30.96 12.32 16.59
CA VAL A 230 30.73 11.04 17.26
C VAL A 230 29.59 10.32 16.56
N MET A 231 29.87 9.11 16.10
CA MET A 231 28.88 8.20 15.52
C MET A 231 28.38 7.17 16.53
N ASN A 232 27.29 6.44 16.22
CA ASN A 232 26.85 5.33 17.07
C ASN A 232 27.87 4.17 17.07
N ALA A 233 28.29 3.74 15.87
CA ALA A 233 29.17 2.62 15.61
C ALA A 233 30.44 3.05 14.80
N PRO A 234 31.45 2.18 14.62
CA PRO A 234 32.70 2.54 13.94
C PRO A 234 32.52 3.07 12.51
N VAL A 235 33.40 3.99 12.10
CA VAL A 235 33.29 4.71 10.81
C VAL A 235 33.93 3.91 9.69
N ILE A 236 33.14 3.53 8.67
CA ILE A 236 33.68 2.92 7.43
C ILE A 236 34.20 4.02 6.49
N LYS A 237 33.33 4.95 6.08
CA LYS A 237 33.67 6.03 5.15
C LYS A 237 32.80 7.25 5.41
N PHE A 238 33.34 8.45 5.21
CA PHE A 238 32.58 9.70 5.33
C PHE A 238 32.89 10.65 4.18
N SER A 239 31.99 11.61 3.97
CA SER A 239 32.15 12.69 3.00
C SER A 239 31.54 13.99 3.53
N LEU A 240 32.24 15.09 3.33
CA LEU A 240 31.89 16.45 3.71
C LEU A 240 31.70 17.28 2.44
N VAL A 241 30.57 17.97 2.34
CA VAL A 241 30.29 18.94 1.28
C VAL A 241 29.85 20.30 1.86
N LYS A 242 30.20 21.37 1.15
CA LYS A 242 29.70 22.73 1.37
C LYS A 242 29.08 23.20 0.07
N HIS A 243 27.81 23.55 0.10
CA HIS A 243 27.16 24.20 -1.03
C HIS A 243 26.51 25.52 -0.59
N LYS A 244 26.88 26.60 -1.28
CA LYS A 244 26.51 27.98 -0.96
C LYS A 244 26.88 28.31 0.49
N LYS A 245 25.88 28.48 1.37
CA LYS A 245 26.06 28.76 2.80
C LYS A 245 25.92 27.54 3.71
N LYS A 246 25.44 26.40 3.21
CA LYS A 246 25.16 25.22 4.03
C LYS A 246 26.24 24.16 3.83
N SER A 247 26.60 23.47 4.90
CA SER A 247 27.46 22.27 4.85
C SER A 247 26.73 21.04 5.37
N LEU A 248 27.16 19.86 4.94
CA LEU A 248 26.66 18.56 5.39
C LEU A 248 27.85 17.60 5.43
N LEU A 249 28.00 16.87 6.55
CA LEU A 249 28.89 15.72 6.67
C LEU A 249 28.00 14.49 6.75
N ALA A 250 28.24 13.50 5.90
CA ALA A 250 27.60 12.20 5.93
C ALA A 250 28.67 11.13 6.23
N ALA A 251 28.33 10.13 7.04
CA ALA A 251 29.24 9.05 7.38
C ALA A 251 28.52 7.70 7.46
N ILE A 252 29.13 6.65 6.90
CA ILE A 252 28.67 5.26 6.98
C ILE A 252 29.23 4.62 8.25
N ASP A 253 28.35 4.05 9.04
CA ASP A 253 28.71 3.23 10.20
C ASP A 253 28.96 1.75 9.82
N GLN A 254 29.50 0.98 10.76
CA GLN A 254 29.78 -0.46 10.56
C GLN A 254 28.51 -1.31 10.31
N ASP A 255 27.34 -0.82 10.74
CA ASP A 255 26.06 -1.49 10.52
C ASP A 255 25.50 -1.23 9.12
N GLY A 256 26.05 -0.24 8.39
CA GLY A 256 25.66 0.14 7.03
C GLY A 256 24.59 1.24 6.98
N PHE A 257 24.40 2.00 8.07
CA PHE A 257 23.55 3.19 8.09
C PHE A 257 24.36 4.45 7.82
N VAL A 258 23.70 5.49 7.31
CA VAL A 258 24.33 6.77 6.98
C VAL A 258 23.93 7.83 8.00
N GLU A 259 24.83 8.23 8.88
CA GLU A 259 24.60 9.31 9.84
C GLU A 259 24.93 10.67 9.21
N LEU A 260 24.05 11.65 9.44
CA LEU A 260 24.16 13.00 8.87
C LEU A 260 24.37 14.04 9.98
N PHE A 261 25.38 14.89 9.78
CA PHE A 261 25.71 16.04 10.62
C PHE A 261 25.43 17.32 9.83
N SER A 262 24.49 18.13 10.32
CA SER A 262 24.08 19.41 9.73
C SER A 262 25.05 20.53 10.09
N GLU A 263 25.47 21.29 9.09
CA GLU A 263 26.31 22.50 9.24
C GLU A 263 27.62 22.27 10.03
N PRO A 264 28.39 21.19 9.72
CA PRO A 264 29.63 20.84 10.43
C PRO A 264 30.67 21.96 10.40
N LEU A 265 30.74 22.76 9.32
CA LEU A 265 31.71 23.86 9.23
C LEU A 265 31.41 24.99 10.23
N GLU A 266 30.14 25.33 10.46
CA GLU A 266 29.78 26.32 11.48
C GLU A 266 30.09 25.79 12.88
N GLN A 267 29.90 24.50 13.09
CA GLN A 267 30.24 23.83 14.34
C GLN A 267 31.76 23.82 14.58
N ILE A 268 32.57 23.54 13.57
CA ILE A 268 34.05 23.61 13.58
C ILE A 268 34.52 25.04 13.93
N LEU A 269 33.97 26.05 13.25
CA LEU A 269 34.28 27.47 13.50
C LEU A 269 33.84 27.92 14.91
N SER A 270 32.73 27.37 15.44
CA SER A 270 32.31 27.62 16.82
C SER A 270 33.31 27.07 17.83
N SER A 271 33.87 25.87 17.60
CA SER A 271 34.85 25.25 18.50
C SER A 271 36.22 25.95 18.45
N SER A 272 36.71 26.35 17.27
CA SER A 272 37.97 27.08 17.18
C SER A 272 37.89 28.43 17.90
N SER A 273 36.77 29.15 17.78
CA SER A 273 36.53 30.44 18.44
C SER A 273 36.49 30.39 19.98
N LEU A 274 36.07 29.27 20.58
CA LEU A 274 36.13 29.09 22.03
C LEU A 274 37.57 28.90 22.55
N SER A 275 38.45 28.32 21.74
CA SER A 275 39.84 28.07 22.14
C SER A 275 40.67 29.35 22.22
N SER A 276 40.46 30.29 21.29
CA SER A 276 41.26 31.51 21.11
C SER A 276 40.86 32.69 22.01
N SER A 277 39.61 32.72 22.49
CA SER A 277 39.04 33.83 23.28
C SER A 277 39.33 33.74 24.80
N SER A 278 40.03 32.70 25.26
CA SER A 278 40.24 32.39 26.70
C SER A 278 41.32 33.22 27.41
N SER A 279 41.81 34.31 26.80
CA SER A 279 42.89 35.17 27.32
C SER A 279 42.46 36.26 28.31
N SER A 280 41.17 36.38 28.65
CA SER A 280 40.68 37.38 29.61
C SER A 280 39.67 36.87 30.64
N SER A 281 39.76 37.43 31.85
CA SER A 281 38.87 37.27 33.02
C SER A 281 38.98 35.99 33.90
N THR A 282 38.44 36.13 35.11
CA THR A 282 38.80 35.41 36.34
C THR A 282 37.93 34.17 36.61
N ALA A 283 37.88 33.23 35.67
CA ALA A 283 37.18 31.95 35.87
C ALA A 283 37.99 30.95 36.74
N SER A 284 37.32 30.27 37.67
CA SER A 284 37.94 29.32 38.61
C SER A 284 38.59 28.10 37.94
N LYS A 285 39.59 27.50 38.61
CA LYS A 285 40.41 26.38 38.08
C LYS A 285 39.60 25.20 37.54
N ARG A 286 38.38 24.94 38.05
CA ARG A 286 37.51 23.86 37.57
C ARG A 286 36.79 24.21 36.26
N ARG A 287 36.45 25.49 36.03
CA ARG A 287 35.79 25.97 34.80
C ARG A 287 36.77 26.11 33.63
N ARG A 288 38.04 26.45 33.89
CA ARG A 288 39.10 26.49 32.85
C ARG A 288 39.38 25.13 32.20
N ARG A 289 39.22 24.01 32.92
CA ARG A 289 39.38 22.66 32.34
C ARG A 289 38.27 22.28 31.35
N ALA A 290 37.06 22.80 31.54
CA ALA A 290 35.94 22.55 30.62
C ALA A 290 36.03 23.42 29.34
N ALA A 291 36.64 24.61 29.42
CA ALA A 291 36.81 25.50 28.26
C ALA A 291 37.88 25.02 27.26
N ASN A 292 38.86 24.22 27.72
CA ASN A 292 39.91 23.65 26.88
C ASN A 292 39.62 22.18 26.49
N ALA A 293 38.42 21.66 26.75
CA ALA A 293 38.03 20.32 26.33
C ALA A 293 37.60 20.35 24.86
N VAL A 294 38.12 19.42 24.06
CA VAL A 294 37.72 19.27 22.65
C VAL A 294 36.23 18.95 22.57
N LYS A 295 35.48 19.73 21.78
CA LYS A 295 34.01 19.62 21.70
C LYS A 295 33.62 18.35 20.94
N SER A 296 32.84 17.48 21.59
CA SER A 296 32.15 16.37 20.92
C SER A 296 30.83 16.83 20.30
N ILE A 297 30.54 16.34 19.10
CA ILE A 297 29.35 16.66 18.31
C ILE A 297 28.66 15.34 17.95
N GLN A 298 27.35 15.25 18.15
CA GLN A 298 26.53 14.09 17.78
C GLN A 298 25.89 14.30 16.40
N TYR A 299 25.52 13.22 15.73
CA TYR A 299 24.75 13.27 14.47
C TYR A 299 23.36 13.87 14.70
N ASN A 300 22.74 14.35 13.62
CA ASN A 300 21.40 14.93 13.63
C ASN A 300 20.33 13.91 13.22
N SER A 301 20.61 13.10 12.20
CA SER A 301 19.69 12.09 11.67
C SER A 301 20.44 10.87 11.14
N ILE A 302 19.80 9.71 11.21
CA ILE A 302 20.27 8.45 10.61
C ILE A 302 19.42 8.16 9.38
N LEU A 303 20.06 7.93 8.24
CA LEU A 303 19.42 7.53 7.01
C LEU A 303 19.58 6.02 6.81
N LYS A 304 18.46 5.34 6.58
CA LYS A 304 18.37 3.88 6.42
C LYS A 304 17.68 3.54 5.09
N VAL A 305 18.29 2.66 4.31
CA VAL A 305 17.69 2.12 3.08
C VAL A 305 16.75 0.98 3.49
N ALA A 306 15.44 1.19 3.35
CA ALA A 306 14.44 0.20 3.72
C ALA A 306 14.22 -0.81 2.59
N GLU A 307 14.12 -2.10 2.95
CA GLU A 307 13.76 -3.14 1.99
C GLU A 307 12.23 -3.28 1.84
N ASP A 308 11.80 -3.97 0.79
CA ASP A 308 10.37 -4.30 0.57
C ASP A 308 9.79 -5.16 1.70
N VAL A 309 10.64 -5.89 2.43
CA VAL A 309 10.28 -6.68 3.62
C VAL A 309 10.35 -5.79 4.86
N SER A 310 9.21 -5.62 5.52
CA SER A 310 9.08 -4.77 6.72
C SER A 310 10.10 -5.13 7.80
N GLY A 311 10.97 -4.17 8.13
CA GLY A 311 11.96 -4.28 9.20
C GLY A 311 13.36 -4.73 8.75
N LEU A 312 13.56 -5.11 7.49
CA LEU A 312 14.90 -5.26 6.93
C LEU A 312 15.43 -3.93 6.38
N PHE A 313 16.73 -3.72 6.53
CA PHE A 313 17.45 -2.58 5.97
C PHE A 313 18.66 -3.09 5.19
N THR A 314 18.95 -2.44 4.07
CA THR A 314 20.14 -2.73 3.27
C THR A 314 21.34 -1.95 3.81
N LYS A 315 22.50 -2.61 3.89
CA LYS A 315 23.74 -1.95 4.27
C LYS A 315 24.23 -1.05 3.13
N VAL A 316 24.59 0.19 3.45
CA VAL A 316 25.28 1.10 2.54
C VAL A 316 26.77 0.78 2.57
N ASP A 317 27.36 0.57 1.39
CA ASP A 317 28.79 0.24 1.26
C ASP A 317 29.64 1.48 0.94
N ASN A 318 29.12 2.44 0.16
CA ASN A 318 29.87 3.62 -0.27
C ASN A 318 28.96 4.86 -0.45
N MET A 319 29.58 6.04 -0.45
CA MET A 319 28.88 7.31 -0.66
C MET A 319 29.76 8.32 -1.40
N ILE A 320 29.11 9.28 -2.05
CA ILE A 320 29.76 10.50 -2.56
C ILE A 320 28.74 11.64 -2.66
N PHE A 321 29.21 12.89 -2.58
CA PHE A 321 28.38 14.06 -2.86
C PHE A 321 28.53 14.50 -4.32
N ASP A 322 27.40 14.57 -5.02
CA ASP A 322 27.26 15.24 -6.31
C ASP A 322 26.47 16.55 -6.10
N HIS A 323 27.21 17.65 -5.93
CA HIS A 323 26.72 18.98 -5.60
C HIS A 323 25.77 19.03 -4.37
N ASP A 324 24.45 18.95 -4.61
CA ASP A 324 23.39 19.00 -3.59
C ASP A 324 22.83 17.62 -3.21
N ASN A 325 23.20 16.58 -3.96
CA ASN A 325 22.73 15.22 -3.78
C ASN A 325 23.80 14.38 -3.08
N LEU A 326 23.46 13.78 -1.94
CA LEU A 326 24.19 12.64 -1.41
C LEU A 326 23.81 11.42 -2.25
N ILE A 327 24.80 10.83 -2.92
CA ILE A 327 24.64 9.58 -3.66
C ILE A 327 25.12 8.45 -2.76
N ILE A 328 24.24 7.47 -2.58
CA ILE A 328 24.39 6.34 -1.68
C ILE A 328 24.42 5.10 -2.55
N SER A 329 25.44 4.26 -2.37
CA SER A 329 25.54 3.00 -3.10
C SER A 329 25.65 1.79 -2.17
N TYR A 330 24.93 0.74 -2.56
CA TYR A 330 24.95 -0.57 -1.95
C TYR A 330 24.92 -1.65 -3.01
N LEU A 331 25.58 -2.78 -2.73
CA LEU A 331 25.70 -3.88 -3.68
C LEU A 331 24.43 -4.74 -3.67
N GLN A 332 23.70 -4.80 -4.80
CA GLN A 332 22.57 -5.71 -4.98
C GLN A 332 23.03 -6.99 -5.68
N ASN A 333 22.54 -8.14 -5.18
CA ASN A 333 22.85 -9.48 -5.67
C ASN A 333 24.37 -9.75 -5.81
N GLU A 334 25.17 -9.10 -4.97
CA GLU A 334 26.64 -9.17 -4.92
C GLU A 334 27.36 -8.82 -6.25
N ASN A 335 26.66 -8.19 -7.20
CA ASN A 335 27.14 -8.04 -8.58
C ASN A 335 27.15 -6.63 -9.13
N PHE A 336 26.19 -5.79 -8.76
CA PHE A 336 26.05 -4.41 -9.25
C PHE A 336 25.63 -3.47 -8.12
N PHE A 337 26.06 -2.22 -8.19
CA PHE A 337 25.64 -1.18 -7.27
C PHE A 337 24.28 -0.61 -7.66
N VAL A 338 23.38 -0.52 -6.68
CA VAL A 338 22.21 0.35 -6.77
C VAL A 338 22.59 1.71 -6.21
N LEU A 339 22.11 2.78 -6.85
CA LEU A 339 22.52 4.16 -6.61
C LEU A 339 21.29 5.01 -6.25
N ASP A 340 21.07 5.22 -4.96
CA ASP A 340 20.00 6.06 -4.45
C ASP A 340 20.49 7.50 -4.25
N ARG A 341 19.66 8.48 -4.61
CA ARG A 341 19.98 9.92 -4.48
C ARG A 341 19.16 10.55 -3.37
N PHE A 342 19.83 11.03 -2.33
CA PHE A 342 19.23 11.76 -1.22
C PHE A 342 19.55 13.26 -1.31
N ASN A 343 18.52 14.11 -1.36
CA ASN A 343 18.69 15.56 -1.42
C ASN A 343 18.16 16.24 -0.15
N ARG A 344 19.07 16.89 0.59
CA ARG A 344 18.79 17.59 1.88
C ARG A 344 17.89 18.82 1.77
N PHE A 345 17.65 19.34 0.56
CA PHE A 345 16.78 20.49 0.32
C PHE A 345 15.34 20.06 0.05
N VAL A 346 15.14 18.80 -0.37
CA VAL A 346 13.82 18.18 -0.54
C VAL A 346 13.38 17.51 0.76
N ASN A 347 14.30 16.80 1.43
CA ASN A 347 14.05 16.07 2.66
C ASN A 347 14.68 16.81 3.86
N PRO A 348 13.90 17.45 4.74
CA PRO A 348 14.43 18.12 5.93
C PRO A 348 15.03 17.11 6.92
N ILE A 349 16.12 17.51 7.58
CA ILE A 349 16.90 16.69 8.53
C ILE A 349 16.26 16.69 9.94
N ASP A 350 15.03 17.18 10.07
CA ASP A 350 14.31 17.32 11.34
C ASP A 350 13.85 15.97 11.94
N GLN A 351 13.94 14.87 11.16
CA GLN A 351 13.63 13.52 11.60
C GLN A 351 14.91 12.75 11.97
N LEU A 352 14.91 12.13 13.16
CA LEU A 352 16.03 11.33 13.65
C LEU A 352 16.30 10.08 12.81
N GLU A 353 15.27 9.52 12.15
CA GLU A 353 15.40 8.37 11.25
C GLU A 353 14.70 8.67 9.91
N ILE A 354 15.47 8.68 8.82
CA ILE A 354 15.00 8.91 7.45
C ILE A 354 15.04 7.58 6.70
N LYS A 355 13.88 7.10 6.23
CA LYS A 355 13.78 5.86 5.46
C LYS A 355 13.70 6.15 3.96
N ILE A 356 14.69 5.68 3.20
CA ILE A 356 14.55 5.59 1.74
C ILE A 356 13.68 4.36 1.46
N ALA A 357 12.43 4.58 1.06
CA ALA A 357 11.52 3.52 0.66
C ALA A 357 11.79 3.13 -0.78
N ARG A 358 12.18 1.87 -1.03
CA ARG A 358 12.21 1.33 -2.39
C ARG A 358 10.80 1.32 -2.98
N LYS A 359 10.70 1.72 -4.25
CA LYS A 359 9.45 1.56 -4.99
C LYS A 359 9.28 0.07 -5.25
N LYS A 360 8.22 -0.52 -4.68
CA LYS A 360 7.78 -1.88 -5.00
C LYS A 360 7.84 -2.11 -6.50
N SER A 361 8.38 -3.26 -6.92
CA SER A 361 8.27 -3.69 -8.31
C SER A 361 6.81 -3.67 -8.76
N SER A 362 6.56 -3.33 -10.03
CA SER A 362 5.22 -3.06 -10.58
C SER A 362 4.21 -4.20 -10.37
N VAL A 363 4.70 -5.42 -10.12
CA VAL A 363 3.90 -6.61 -9.82
C VAL A 363 3.03 -6.43 -8.56
N ASP A 364 3.49 -5.71 -7.54
CA ASP A 364 2.69 -5.49 -6.33
C ASP A 364 1.60 -4.42 -6.53
N ALA A 365 1.78 -3.52 -7.51
CA ALA A 365 0.72 -2.62 -7.96
C ALA A 365 -0.39 -3.36 -8.74
N LEU A 366 -0.06 -4.49 -9.39
CA LEU A 366 -1.06 -5.38 -9.97
C LEU A 366 -1.89 -6.09 -8.88
N LYS A 367 -1.30 -6.44 -7.73
CA LYS A 367 -2.06 -7.10 -6.64
C LYS A 367 -3.17 -6.27 -6.02
N LEU A 368 -3.13 -4.93 -6.13
CA LEU A 368 -4.23 -4.07 -5.63
C LEU A 368 -5.52 -4.20 -6.45
N ARG A 369 -5.45 -4.74 -7.67
CA ARG A 369 -6.60 -5.22 -8.44
C ARG A 369 -6.24 -6.58 -9.05
N THR A 370 -6.67 -7.66 -8.39
CA THR A 370 -6.72 -9.03 -8.93
C THR A 370 -7.61 -9.19 -10.18
N GLN A 371 -8.00 -8.08 -10.80
CA GLN A 371 -8.77 -7.99 -12.03
C GLN A 371 -7.92 -7.24 -13.06
N ASP A 372 -7.79 -7.84 -14.23
CA ASP A 372 -7.14 -7.24 -15.39
C ASP A 372 -7.71 -5.83 -15.66
N LYS A 373 -6.84 -4.90 -16.06
CA LYS A 373 -7.23 -3.54 -16.44
C LYS A 373 -8.15 -3.51 -17.67
N ALA A 374 -8.10 -4.54 -18.53
CA ALA A 374 -9.02 -4.73 -19.64
C ALA A 374 -10.33 -5.46 -19.26
N SER A 375 -10.45 -6.00 -18.04
CA SER A 375 -11.68 -6.68 -17.61
C SER A 375 -12.85 -5.70 -17.47
N LEU A 376 -14.00 -6.10 -18.00
CA LEU A 376 -15.26 -5.39 -17.81
C LEU A 376 -15.65 -5.44 -16.32
N LYS A 377 -16.16 -4.31 -15.80
CA LYS A 377 -16.70 -4.26 -14.45
C LYS A 377 -18.02 -5.02 -14.41
N ASN A 378 -18.03 -6.19 -13.79
CA ASN A 378 -19.27 -6.92 -13.51
C ASN A 378 -20.18 -6.08 -12.60
N TYR A 379 -21.46 -5.97 -12.99
CA TYR A 379 -22.48 -5.39 -12.14
C TYR A 379 -22.64 -6.23 -10.87
N SER A 380 -22.59 -5.61 -9.69
CA SER A 380 -22.74 -6.29 -8.41
C SER A 380 -23.50 -5.43 -7.40
N GLU A 381 -24.66 -5.91 -6.99
CA GLU A 381 -25.53 -5.24 -6.00
C GLU A 381 -25.03 -5.45 -4.56
N ASN A 382 -24.08 -6.38 -4.36
CA ASN A 382 -23.58 -6.79 -3.04
C ASN A 382 -22.45 -5.91 -2.47
N SER A 383 -21.84 -5.03 -3.28
CA SER A 383 -20.61 -4.31 -2.90
C SER A 383 -20.83 -3.03 -2.09
N GLN A 384 -22.03 -2.45 -2.19
CA GLN A 384 -22.57 -1.42 -1.30
C GLN A 384 -24.03 -1.78 -1.03
N ASN A 385 -24.57 -1.38 0.13
CA ASN A 385 -25.95 -1.70 0.53
C ASN A 385 -26.99 -0.90 -0.29
N PHE A 386 -27.11 -1.19 -1.58
CA PHE A 386 -28.09 -0.57 -2.46
C PHE A 386 -29.50 -1.05 -2.13
N THR A 387 -30.39 -0.13 -1.79
CA THR A 387 -31.79 -0.45 -1.46
C THR A 387 -32.65 -0.35 -2.72
N ILE A 388 -33.02 -1.48 -3.31
CA ILE A 388 -33.93 -1.52 -4.47
C ILE A 388 -35.35 -1.16 -3.99
N ARG A 389 -35.96 -0.15 -4.63
CA ARG A 389 -37.31 0.33 -4.30
C ARG A 389 -38.16 0.50 -5.57
N THR A 390 -39.46 0.25 -5.44
CA THR A 390 -40.45 0.54 -6.50
C THR A 390 -40.84 2.02 -6.45
N GLY A 391 -41.01 2.67 -7.61
CA GLY A 391 -41.40 4.09 -7.73
C GLY A 391 -42.80 4.47 -7.21
N ASP A 392 -43.54 3.50 -6.69
CA ASP A 392 -44.83 3.68 -6.00
C ASP A 392 -44.68 3.79 -4.46
N ASN A 393 -43.45 3.77 -3.93
CA ASN A 393 -43.20 3.91 -2.49
C ASN A 393 -43.13 5.38 -2.07
N TYR A 394 -44.25 5.92 -1.57
CA TYR A 394 -44.39 7.33 -1.18
C TYR A 394 -43.94 7.67 0.25
N ILE A 395 -43.38 6.73 1.02
CA ILE A 395 -43.01 6.92 2.44
C ILE A 395 -42.06 8.09 2.65
N ASP A 396 -41.06 8.22 1.78
CA ASP A 396 -39.97 9.20 1.87
C ASP A 396 -40.29 10.52 1.13
N LEU A 397 -41.56 10.75 0.75
CA LEU A 397 -41.99 12.09 0.34
C LEU A 397 -42.09 12.97 1.58
N ASP A 398 -41.34 14.07 1.60
CA ASP A 398 -41.52 15.12 2.60
C ASP A 398 -42.98 15.61 2.59
N PRO A 399 -43.57 15.91 3.76
CA PRO A 399 -44.89 16.52 3.80
C PRO A 399 -44.80 17.86 3.06
N ILE A 400 -45.50 17.95 1.92
CA ILE A 400 -45.58 19.19 1.15
C ILE A 400 -46.24 20.23 2.04
N SER A 401 -45.43 21.07 2.68
CA SER A 401 -45.87 22.30 3.29
C SER A 401 -46.38 23.17 2.14
N ILE A 402 -47.70 23.29 2.05
CA ILE A 402 -48.33 24.36 1.28
C ILE A 402 -48.11 25.63 2.10
N GLN A 403 -46.87 26.12 2.08
CA GLN A 403 -46.58 27.53 2.28
C GLN A 403 -47.05 28.19 0.99
N ASP A 404 -48.07 29.03 1.09
CA ASP A 404 -48.49 29.87 -0.03
C ASP A 404 -47.28 30.66 -0.53
N THR A 405 -46.96 30.48 -1.81
CA THR A 405 -45.84 31.15 -2.45
C THR A 405 -46.19 32.63 -2.64
N ASP A 406 -45.88 33.47 -1.65
CA ASP A 406 -45.51 34.89 -1.80
C ASP A 406 -45.15 35.55 -0.45
N SER A 407 -43.87 35.46 -0.04
CA SER A 407 -43.14 36.54 0.66
C SER A 407 -41.64 36.21 0.84
N PRO A 408 -40.72 37.19 0.79
CA PRO A 408 -39.28 36.94 0.83
C PRO A 408 -38.69 36.95 2.25
N GLN A 409 -37.61 36.17 2.42
CA GLN A 409 -36.71 36.03 3.57
C GLN A 409 -36.64 37.17 4.60
N GLU A 410 -36.75 36.81 5.89
CA GLU A 410 -35.91 37.37 6.96
C GLU A 410 -35.38 36.24 7.86
N ASN A 411 -34.22 36.45 8.47
CA ASN A 411 -33.55 35.49 9.35
C ASN A 411 -34.12 35.53 10.77
N ALA A 412 -34.24 34.37 11.42
CA ALA A 412 -34.24 34.25 12.87
C ALA A 412 -33.45 33.00 13.27
N GLU A 413 -32.51 33.17 14.20
CA GLU A 413 -31.79 32.07 14.88
C GLU A 413 -32.56 31.65 16.15
N ASP A 414 -32.14 30.50 16.68
CA ASP A 414 -32.37 29.95 18.03
C ASP A 414 -33.71 29.25 18.39
N ASP A 415 -33.50 28.02 18.90
CA ASP A 415 -34.19 27.28 19.97
C ASP A 415 -35.73 27.10 19.97
N GLU A 416 -36.18 25.84 19.87
CA GLU A 416 -36.44 25.01 21.06
C GLU A 416 -36.72 23.52 20.68
N ASP A 417 -36.56 22.62 21.65
CA ASP A 417 -36.77 21.17 21.51
C ASP A 417 -38.24 20.79 21.23
N ASP A 418 -38.50 19.98 20.19
CA ASP A 418 -39.58 18.98 20.27
C ASP A 418 -39.16 17.64 19.64
N ILE A 419 -39.36 16.55 20.39
CA ILE A 419 -38.87 15.22 20.09
C ILE A 419 -39.91 14.48 19.24
N GLY A 420 -39.93 14.81 17.95
CA GLY A 420 -40.52 13.96 16.92
C GLY A 420 -39.54 12.86 16.50
N ASP A 421 -39.68 11.64 17.01
CA ASP A 421 -38.93 10.47 16.52
C ASP A 421 -39.34 10.15 15.06
N ASP A 422 -38.66 10.79 14.12
CA ASP A 422 -39.00 10.74 12.69
C ASP A 422 -38.80 9.34 12.11
N PHE A 423 -39.75 8.95 11.25
CA PHE A 423 -39.93 7.58 10.74
C PHE A 423 -38.67 6.98 10.06
N SER A 424 -37.83 7.83 9.48
CA SER A 424 -36.55 7.47 8.86
C SER A 424 -35.54 6.85 9.86
N THR A 425 -35.55 7.30 11.12
CA THR A 425 -34.66 6.81 12.18
C THR A 425 -35.10 5.46 12.73
N LEU A 426 -36.40 5.18 12.74
CA LEU A 426 -36.95 3.90 13.23
C LEU A 426 -36.69 2.74 12.26
N VAL A 427 -36.86 2.96 10.95
CA VAL A 427 -36.56 1.94 9.93
C VAL A 427 -35.06 1.61 9.91
N THR A 428 -34.20 2.63 9.92
CA THR A 428 -32.73 2.44 9.92
C THR A 428 -32.18 1.84 11.22
N ARG A 429 -32.82 2.09 12.38
CA ARG A 429 -32.52 1.37 13.64
C ARG A 429 -33.01 -0.08 13.61
N LEU A 430 -34.15 -0.36 12.97
CA LEU A 430 -34.71 -1.71 12.88
C LEU A 430 -33.83 -2.63 12.00
N ASP A 431 -33.39 -2.16 10.84
CA ASP A 431 -32.51 -2.94 9.93
C ASP A 431 -31.11 -3.20 10.52
N LYS A 432 -30.63 -2.33 11.41
CA LYS A 432 -29.44 -2.61 12.25
C LYS A 432 -29.71 -3.68 13.30
N SER A 433 -30.92 -3.76 13.85
CA SER A 433 -31.28 -4.73 14.90
C SER A 433 -31.54 -6.15 14.36
N THR A 434 -32.07 -6.29 13.15
CA THR A 434 -32.36 -7.60 12.54
C THR A 434 -31.08 -8.34 12.14
N ASN A 435 -30.09 -7.62 11.58
CA ASN A 435 -28.79 -8.21 11.23
C ASN A 435 -27.95 -8.61 12.45
N ALA A 436 -28.15 -7.99 13.61
CA ALA A 436 -27.42 -8.31 14.85
C ALA A 436 -27.94 -9.56 15.58
N LEU A 437 -29.11 -10.09 15.21
CA LEU A 437 -29.80 -11.18 15.93
C LEU A 437 -29.69 -12.56 15.25
N ASN A 438 -29.13 -12.65 14.05
CA ASN A 438 -29.00 -13.93 13.33
C ASN A 438 -27.83 -14.81 13.81
N ASP A 439 -26.99 -14.34 14.75
CA ASP A 439 -25.81 -15.08 15.21
C ASP A 439 -25.80 -15.31 16.74
N LYS A 440 -26.80 -16.04 17.22
CA LYS A 440 -26.68 -16.92 18.42
C LYS A 440 -27.81 -17.93 18.53
N SER A 441 -27.49 -19.17 18.17
CA SER A 441 -28.34 -20.32 18.40
C SER A 441 -28.45 -20.65 19.89
N LEU A 442 -29.67 -20.68 20.46
CA LEU A 442 -29.94 -21.34 21.74
C LEU A 442 -31.27 -22.09 21.75
N LYS A 443 -31.16 -23.42 21.69
CA LYS A 443 -32.26 -24.36 21.96
C LYS A 443 -32.71 -24.23 23.42
N LYS A 444 -34.01 -24.04 23.69
CA LYS A 444 -34.60 -24.53 24.96
C LYS A 444 -36.10 -24.84 24.91
N LYS A 445 -36.38 -26.13 25.09
CA LYS A 445 -37.55 -26.76 25.71
C LYS A 445 -38.94 -26.11 25.53
N ARG A 446 -39.75 -26.78 24.70
CA ARG A 446 -41.22 -26.82 24.82
C ARG A 446 -41.63 -27.24 26.25
N SER A 447 -42.52 -26.47 26.88
CA SER A 447 -43.40 -26.95 27.96
C SER A 447 -44.84 -26.78 27.49
N LYS A 448 -45.62 -27.86 27.53
CA LYS A 448 -47.06 -27.84 27.21
C LYS A 448 -47.79 -26.94 28.21
N VAL A 449 -48.61 -26.03 27.73
CA VAL A 449 -49.71 -25.41 28.47
C VAL A 449 -50.97 -25.55 27.61
N ASN A 450 -52.08 -25.91 28.24
CA ASN A 450 -53.33 -26.30 27.57
C ASN A 450 -53.88 -25.23 26.63
N GLU A 451 -54.34 -25.68 25.47
CA GLU A 451 -55.51 -25.07 24.82
C GLU A 451 -56.71 -25.26 25.75
N GLN A 452 -57.32 -24.16 26.22
CA GLN A 452 -58.76 -23.99 26.49
C GLN A 452 -59.05 -22.68 27.26
N THR A 453 -58.94 -21.54 26.58
CA THR A 453 -59.75 -20.35 26.90
C THR A 453 -60.08 -19.61 25.61
N LYS A 454 -61.23 -19.94 24.99
CA LYS A 454 -61.86 -19.05 24.01
C LYS A 454 -62.35 -17.80 24.77
N PHE A 455 -61.55 -16.77 24.86
CA PHE A 455 -61.97 -15.47 25.38
C PHE A 455 -62.94 -14.82 24.39
N GLY A 456 -64.24 -14.92 24.68
CA GLY A 456 -65.26 -14.13 23.99
C GLY A 456 -65.16 -12.68 24.44
N PHE A 457 -64.47 -11.84 23.65
CA PHE A 457 -64.38 -10.41 23.92
C PHE A 457 -65.73 -9.73 23.67
N GLN A 458 -66.28 -9.07 24.69
CA GLN A 458 -67.33 -8.08 24.48
C GLN A 458 -66.72 -6.84 23.80
N VAL A 459 -67.46 -6.23 22.88
CA VAL A 459 -67.02 -5.13 22.00
C VAL A 459 -66.29 -4.02 22.77
N GLY A 460 -66.83 -3.56 23.90
CA GLY A 460 -66.22 -2.49 24.70
C GLY A 460 -64.82 -2.83 25.23
N THR A 461 -64.60 -4.08 25.66
CA THR A 461 -63.28 -4.56 26.12
C THR A 461 -62.29 -4.69 24.96
N LEU A 462 -62.78 -4.98 23.75
CA LEU A 462 -61.94 -5.05 22.57
C LEU A 462 -61.44 -3.66 22.18
N THR A 463 -62.32 -2.64 22.18
CA THR A 463 -61.96 -1.25 21.89
C THR A 463 -60.89 -0.73 22.85
N THR A 464 -61.05 -0.95 24.16
CA THR A 464 -60.05 -0.50 25.15
C THR A 464 -58.70 -1.19 24.97
N ASN A 465 -58.69 -2.49 24.67
CA ASN A 465 -57.47 -3.25 24.48
C ASN A 465 -56.73 -2.82 23.19
N ILE A 466 -57.46 -2.49 22.12
CA ILE A 466 -56.88 -1.92 20.89
C ILE A 466 -56.28 -0.54 21.16
N SER A 467 -57.02 0.37 21.82
CA SER A 467 -56.48 1.69 22.18
C SER A 467 -55.23 1.58 23.06
N GLN A 468 -55.18 0.62 23.98
CA GLN A 468 -53.99 0.35 24.80
C GLN A 468 -52.82 -0.21 23.96
N ALA A 469 -53.09 -1.16 23.05
CA ALA A 469 -52.08 -1.71 22.14
C ALA A 469 -51.43 -0.60 21.28
N LEU A 470 -52.24 0.31 20.75
CA LEU A 470 -51.81 1.42 19.90
C LEU A 470 -51.10 2.53 20.67
N ARG A 471 -51.48 2.77 21.93
CA ARG A 471 -50.77 3.70 22.82
C ARG A 471 -49.40 3.16 23.23
N ASN A 472 -49.29 1.86 23.51
CA ASN A 472 -48.05 1.21 23.97
C ASN A 472 -47.19 0.61 22.82
N ASN A 473 -47.64 0.69 21.57
CA ASN A 473 -47.02 0.05 20.38
C ASN A 473 -46.83 -1.48 20.52
N ASP A 474 -47.67 -2.15 21.31
CA ASP A 474 -47.62 -3.61 21.50
C ASP A 474 -48.18 -4.34 20.29
N SER A 475 -47.26 -4.67 19.38
CA SER A 475 -47.58 -5.39 18.14
C SER A 475 -48.02 -6.85 18.40
N SER A 476 -47.69 -7.44 19.55
CA SER A 476 -48.07 -8.83 19.86
C SER A 476 -49.53 -8.94 20.30
N LEU A 477 -49.97 -8.01 21.14
CA LEU A 477 -51.36 -7.89 21.59
C LEU A 477 -52.26 -7.37 20.45
N PHE A 478 -51.75 -6.46 19.61
CA PHE A 478 -52.43 -6.04 18.39
C PHE A 478 -52.67 -7.20 17.41
N ASP A 479 -51.62 -7.96 17.06
CA ASP A 479 -51.71 -9.13 16.18
C ASP A 479 -52.68 -10.18 16.75
N SER A 480 -52.72 -10.38 18.08
CA SER A 480 -53.65 -11.30 18.75
C SER A 480 -55.12 -10.85 18.65
N ILE A 481 -55.40 -9.55 18.81
CA ILE A 481 -56.75 -8.99 18.71
C ILE A 481 -57.30 -9.11 17.28
N ILE A 482 -56.52 -8.71 16.28
CA ILE A 482 -56.92 -8.76 14.86
C ILE A 482 -57.21 -10.21 14.41
N ASN A 483 -56.44 -11.18 14.92
CA ASN A 483 -56.71 -12.61 14.67
C ASN A 483 -57.98 -13.14 15.36
N THR A 484 -58.28 -12.66 16.56
CA THR A 484 -59.41 -13.17 17.38
C THR A 484 -60.75 -12.60 16.92
N ALA A 485 -60.75 -11.37 16.42
CA ALA A 485 -61.95 -10.68 15.96
C ALA A 485 -62.20 -10.92 14.46
N THR A 486 -62.92 -12.00 14.17
CA THR A 486 -63.31 -12.43 12.81
C THR A 486 -64.75 -12.08 12.40
N ASP A 487 -65.62 -11.73 13.36
CA ASP A 487 -67.01 -11.32 13.09
C ASP A 487 -67.07 -9.85 12.65
N GLU A 488 -67.60 -9.62 11.45
CA GLU A 488 -67.78 -8.30 10.84
C GLU A 488 -68.55 -7.32 11.74
N ASN A 489 -69.54 -7.81 12.50
CA ASN A 489 -70.34 -6.97 13.41
C ASN A 489 -69.55 -6.51 14.63
N VAL A 490 -68.65 -7.36 15.14
CA VAL A 490 -67.73 -7.03 16.24
C VAL A 490 -66.70 -6.01 15.75
N VAL A 491 -66.09 -6.24 14.58
CA VAL A 491 -65.14 -5.29 13.95
C VAL A 491 -65.79 -3.92 13.75
N LYS A 492 -66.97 -3.88 13.12
CA LYS A 492 -67.76 -2.67 12.87
C LYS A 492 -68.04 -1.88 14.16
N SER A 493 -68.47 -2.56 15.22
CA SER A 493 -68.84 -1.94 16.49
C SER A 493 -67.62 -1.49 17.31
N THR A 494 -66.48 -2.17 17.16
CA THR A 494 -65.21 -1.83 17.82
C THR A 494 -64.59 -0.58 17.20
N ILE A 495 -64.57 -0.52 15.87
CA ILE A 495 -64.03 0.63 15.13
C ILE A 495 -64.89 1.88 15.34
N SER A 496 -66.22 1.76 15.43
CA SER A 496 -67.11 2.91 15.65
C SER A 496 -66.95 3.55 17.04
N GLN A 497 -66.41 2.82 18.01
CA GLN A 497 -66.13 3.30 19.37
C GLN A 497 -64.68 3.78 19.57
N LEU A 498 -63.83 3.66 18.54
CA LEU A 498 -62.41 4.01 18.63
C LEU A 498 -62.19 5.53 18.65
N GLU A 499 -61.28 6.00 19.52
CA GLU A 499 -60.94 7.42 19.64
C GLU A 499 -60.22 7.94 18.39
N GLN A 500 -60.68 9.08 17.85
CA GLN A 500 -60.22 9.65 16.57
C GLN A 500 -58.68 9.78 16.46
N HIS A 501 -58.00 10.21 17.52
CA HIS A 501 -56.54 10.37 17.54
C HIS A 501 -55.75 9.05 17.40
N THR A 502 -56.38 7.89 17.61
CA THR A 502 -55.75 6.57 17.41
C THR A 502 -55.98 5.98 16.01
N VAL A 503 -56.86 6.59 15.20
CA VAL A 503 -57.27 6.11 13.87
C VAL A 503 -56.10 6.07 12.87
N LEU A 504 -55.20 7.06 12.92
CA LEU A 504 -54.01 7.05 12.06
C LEU A 504 -53.04 5.92 12.47
N LYS A 505 -52.83 5.70 13.77
CA LYS A 505 -51.94 4.66 14.30
C LYS A 505 -52.42 3.25 13.96
N ILE A 506 -53.73 2.98 14.03
CA ILE A 506 -54.29 1.68 13.62
C ILE A 506 -54.18 1.47 12.10
N LEU A 507 -54.36 2.53 11.31
CA LEU A 507 -54.25 2.46 9.84
C LEU A 507 -52.82 2.17 9.40
N ASP A 508 -51.81 2.84 10.00
CA ASP A 508 -50.40 2.58 9.76
C ASP A 508 -50.03 1.12 10.12
N LYS A 509 -50.52 0.60 11.26
CA LYS A 509 -50.28 -0.80 11.67
C LYS A 509 -50.98 -1.83 10.78
N LEU A 510 -52.21 -1.58 10.35
CA LEU A 510 -52.92 -2.44 9.40
C LEU A 510 -52.23 -2.44 8.02
N ALA A 511 -51.73 -1.28 7.56
CA ALA A 511 -50.94 -1.17 6.33
C ALA A 511 -49.61 -1.94 6.43
N GLU A 512 -48.90 -1.83 7.56
CA GLU A 512 -47.67 -2.59 7.85
C GLU A 512 -47.92 -4.11 7.76
N LEU A 513 -49.00 -4.60 8.36
CA LEU A 513 -49.40 -6.01 8.34
C LEU A 513 -49.78 -6.52 6.93
N VAL A 514 -50.50 -5.69 6.16
CA VAL A 514 -50.88 -6.00 4.77
C VAL A 514 -49.69 -5.96 3.82
N TYR A 515 -48.70 -5.09 4.07
CA TYR A 515 -47.46 -5.04 3.28
C TYR A 515 -46.51 -6.20 3.61
N LYS A 516 -46.29 -6.49 4.91
CA LYS A 516 -45.45 -7.62 5.36
C LYS A 516 -46.03 -8.99 5.03
N ASN A 517 -47.28 -9.04 4.53
CA ASN A 517 -47.99 -10.26 4.15
C ASN A 517 -47.94 -11.32 5.29
N LYS A 518 -47.98 -10.84 6.53
CA LYS A 518 -47.50 -11.55 7.74
C LYS A 518 -48.40 -12.71 8.16
N PHE A 519 -49.57 -12.83 7.53
CA PHE A 519 -50.54 -13.89 7.74
C PHE A 519 -50.38 -14.91 6.62
N LYS A 520 -49.93 -16.10 6.99
CA LYS A 520 -49.95 -17.27 6.10
C LYS A 520 -51.36 -17.44 5.52
N ASN A 521 -51.43 -17.76 4.23
CA ASN A 521 -52.56 -18.50 3.70
C ASN A 521 -52.57 -19.86 4.41
N THR A 522 -53.30 -19.97 5.50
CA THR A 522 -53.58 -21.26 6.14
C THR A 522 -54.55 -22.01 5.24
N ASN A 523 -54.21 -23.25 4.87
CA ASN A 523 -54.97 -24.05 3.90
C ASN A 523 -56.41 -24.40 4.34
N GLU A 524 -56.78 -24.08 5.59
CA GLU A 524 -58.10 -24.29 6.21
C GLU A 524 -59.23 -23.39 5.64
N GLY A 525 -59.05 -22.82 4.43
CA GLY A 525 -60.03 -22.01 3.71
C GLY A 525 -60.12 -22.33 2.21
N ALA A 526 -59.55 -23.45 1.75
CA ALA A 526 -59.53 -23.81 0.33
C ALA A 526 -60.92 -24.13 -0.23
N ASP A 527 -61.79 -24.79 0.55
CA ASP A 527 -63.06 -25.35 0.07
C ASP A 527 -64.17 -24.32 -0.23
N LEU A 528 -63.95 -23.03 0.06
CA LEU A 528 -64.91 -21.95 -0.20
C LEU A 528 -64.32 -20.78 -1.02
N GLY A 529 -63.10 -20.92 -1.56
CA GLY A 529 -62.53 -19.95 -2.51
C GLY A 529 -62.24 -18.55 -1.97
N LEU A 530 -62.19 -18.35 -0.66
CA LEU A 530 -62.00 -17.05 0.00
C LEU A 530 -60.90 -17.13 1.08
N GLY A 531 -59.76 -16.46 0.84
CA GLY A 531 -58.60 -16.45 1.73
C GLY A 531 -58.80 -15.58 2.98
N ASN A 532 -59.43 -16.17 4.00
CA ASN A 532 -60.00 -15.48 5.17
C ASN A 532 -59.09 -14.48 5.90
N SER A 533 -57.78 -14.76 6.06
CA SER A 533 -56.88 -13.89 6.83
C SER A 533 -56.60 -12.53 6.17
N SER A 534 -56.58 -12.48 4.83
CA SER A 534 -56.40 -11.22 4.09
C SER A 534 -57.71 -10.43 3.95
N ILE A 535 -58.84 -11.14 3.93
CA ILE A 535 -60.19 -10.57 3.92
C ILE A 535 -60.46 -9.86 5.24
N ASN A 536 -60.17 -10.48 6.39
CA ASN A 536 -60.37 -9.85 7.70
C ASN A 536 -59.63 -8.50 7.80
N LEU A 537 -58.33 -8.45 7.49
CA LEU A 537 -57.57 -7.19 7.47
C LEU A 537 -58.16 -6.13 6.54
N THR A 538 -58.65 -6.54 5.36
CA THR A 538 -59.30 -5.64 4.40
C THR A 538 -60.63 -5.11 4.94
N THR A 539 -61.38 -5.94 5.68
CA THR A 539 -62.60 -5.54 6.40
C THR A 539 -62.32 -4.53 7.52
N TRP A 540 -61.27 -4.75 8.33
CA TRP A 540 -60.80 -3.77 9.32
C TRP A 540 -60.48 -2.42 8.67
N ILE A 541 -59.65 -2.42 7.62
CA ILE A 541 -59.28 -1.20 6.88
C ILE A 541 -60.52 -0.52 6.27
N ARG A 542 -61.42 -1.29 5.64
CA ARG A 542 -62.67 -0.77 5.06
C ARG A 542 -63.51 -0.04 6.11
N TYR A 543 -63.69 -0.60 7.30
CA TYR A 543 -64.47 0.05 8.35
C TYR A 543 -63.77 1.25 8.98
N VAL A 544 -62.44 1.23 9.11
CA VAL A 544 -61.66 2.41 9.52
C VAL A 544 -61.88 3.57 8.54
N LEU A 545 -61.77 3.30 7.23
CA LEU A 545 -61.99 4.29 6.17
C LEU A 545 -63.45 4.78 6.10
N VAL A 546 -64.43 3.91 6.35
CA VAL A 546 -65.86 4.27 6.28
C VAL A 546 -66.32 5.08 7.49
N PHE A 547 -65.95 4.70 8.72
CA PHE A 547 -66.40 5.41 9.92
C PHE A 547 -65.62 6.70 10.20
N HIS A 548 -64.30 6.68 9.99
CA HIS A 548 -63.42 7.79 10.32
C HIS A 548 -62.92 8.54 9.07
N GLY A 549 -63.50 8.28 7.89
CA GLY A 549 -63.09 8.90 6.63
C GLY A 549 -63.13 10.44 6.63
N THR A 550 -64.12 11.04 7.28
CA THR A 550 -64.21 12.51 7.44
C THR A 550 -63.06 13.06 8.28
N TYR A 551 -62.67 12.36 9.35
CA TYR A 551 -61.52 12.70 10.17
C TYR A 551 -60.20 12.50 9.40
N LEU A 552 -60.07 11.41 8.63
CA LEU A 552 -58.87 11.15 7.81
C LEU A 552 -58.65 12.22 6.74
N ILE A 553 -59.73 12.74 6.13
CA ILE A 553 -59.66 13.83 5.15
C ILE A 553 -59.31 15.17 5.81
N GLY A 554 -59.81 15.43 7.04
CA GLY A 554 -59.60 16.70 7.75
C GLY A 554 -58.34 16.78 8.62
N SER A 555 -57.81 15.65 9.08
CA SER A 555 -56.67 15.57 10.03
C SER A 555 -55.31 15.51 9.35
N SER A 556 -55.25 15.20 8.04
CA SER A 556 -54.05 15.44 7.24
C SER A 556 -54.15 16.83 6.63
N ASN A 557 -53.14 17.69 6.85
CA ASN A 557 -53.04 19.02 6.25
C ASN A 557 -52.88 18.90 4.72
N GLY A 558 -54.00 18.70 4.02
CA GLY A 558 -54.04 18.29 2.61
C GLY A 558 -53.84 16.80 2.38
N ASN A 559 -54.13 16.35 1.14
CA ASN A 559 -54.08 14.94 0.71
C ASN A 559 -52.68 14.28 0.79
N ALA A 560 -51.62 15.04 1.11
CA ALA A 560 -50.23 14.59 1.03
C ALA A 560 -49.84 13.60 2.15
N ASP A 561 -50.03 13.95 3.43
CA ASP A 561 -49.62 13.06 4.54
C ASP A 561 -50.46 11.78 4.59
N LEU A 562 -51.77 11.88 4.27
CA LEU A 562 -52.63 10.70 4.13
C LEU A 562 -52.12 9.79 2.99
N ARG A 563 -51.70 10.34 1.84
CA ARG A 563 -51.15 9.58 0.72
C ARG A 563 -49.78 8.96 1.04
N ARG A 564 -48.95 9.64 1.85
CA ARG A 564 -47.67 9.13 2.36
C ARG A 564 -47.87 7.91 3.26
N ARG A 565 -48.72 8.05 4.29
CA ARG A 565 -49.08 6.97 5.24
C ARG A 565 -49.78 5.80 4.58
N LEU A 566 -50.76 6.08 3.72
CA LEU A 566 -51.41 5.07 2.88
C LEU A 566 -50.50 4.54 1.76
N GLY A 567 -49.28 5.07 1.57
CA GLY A 567 -48.36 4.65 0.52
C GLY A 567 -48.04 3.16 0.57
N LEU A 568 -47.81 2.61 1.77
CA LEU A 568 -47.60 1.17 1.98
C LEU A 568 -48.82 0.32 1.59
N LEU A 569 -50.02 0.79 1.95
CA LEU A 569 -51.27 0.10 1.62
C LEU A 569 -51.55 0.19 0.12
N ALA A 570 -51.40 1.36 -0.48
CA ALA A 570 -51.57 1.62 -1.90
C ALA A 570 -50.59 0.79 -2.73
N LEU A 571 -49.32 0.71 -2.34
CA LEU A 571 -48.31 -0.14 -2.97
C LEU A 571 -48.70 -1.64 -2.91
N SER A 572 -49.12 -2.13 -1.73
CA SER A 572 -49.55 -3.54 -1.58
C SER A 572 -50.81 -3.84 -2.41
N MET A 573 -51.80 -2.96 -2.38
CA MET A 573 -53.04 -3.13 -3.15
C MET A 573 -52.83 -2.98 -4.65
N LYS A 574 -52.01 -2.02 -5.11
CA LYS A 574 -51.66 -1.85 -6.53
C LYS A 574 -50.89 -3.06 -7.05
N LYS A 575 -49.97 -3.63 -6.27
CA LYS A 575 -49.24 -4.86 -6.62
C LYS A 575 -50.18 -6.08 -6.70
N ARG A 576 -51.17 -6.19 -5.80
CA ARG A 576 -52.20 -7.24 -5.86
C ARG A 576 -53.13 -7.08 -7.06
N ALA A 577 -53.62 -5.86 -7.31
CA ALA A 577 -54.52 -5.54 -8.41
C ALA A 577 -53.85 -5.67 -9.79
N GLY A 578 -52.59 -5.24 -9.94
CA GLY A 578 -51.84 -5.35 -11.20
C GLY A 578 -51.65 -6.81 -11.65
N ASN A 579 -51.57 -7.75 -10.71
CA ASN A 579 -51.50 -9.18 -11.02
C ASN A 579 -52.87 -9.82 -11.32
N MET A 580 -53.99 -9.11 -11.13
CA MET A 580 -55.34 -9.68 -11.30
C MET A 580 -55.57 -10.19 -12.73
N ASN A 581 -55.23 -9.40 -13.75
CA ASN A 581 -55.46 -9.78 -15.15
C ASN A 581 -54.68 -11.07 -15.51
N ARG A 582 -53.41 -11.13 -15.13
CA ARG A 582 -52.55 -12.32 -15.34
C ARG A 582 -53.04 -13.55 -14.56
N LEU A 583 -53.68 -13.36 -13.40
CA LEU A 583 -54.32 -14.44 -12.65
C LEU A 583 -55.66 -14.88 -13.26
N LEU A 584 -56.40 -13.98 -13.90
CA LEU A 584 -57.62 -14.30 -14.65
C LEU A 584 -57.29 -15.08 -15.94
N GLU A 585 -56.25 -14.67 -16.66
CA GLU A 585 -55.69 -15.43 -17.79
C GLU A 585 -55.28 -16.84 -17.34
N LEU A 586 -54.46 -16.94 -16.29
CA LEU A 586 -54.03 -18.23 -15.74
C LEU A 586 -55.21 -19.09 -15.26
N LYS A 587 -56.23 -18.48 -14.64
CA LYS A 587 -57.47 -19.17 -14.25
C LYS A 587 -58.22 -19.69 -15.48
N GLY A 588 -58.27 -18.92 -16.57
CA GLY A 588 -58.85 -19.35 -17.84
C GLY A 588 -58.12 -20.56 -18.42
N SER A 589 -56.80 -20.47 -18.57
CA SER A 589 -55.95 -21.57 -19.06
C SER A 589 -56.05 -22.82 -18.17
N LEU A 590 -56.00 -22.66 -16.85
CA LEU A 590 -56.10 -23.76 -15.90
C LEU A 590 -57.50 -24.39 -15.92
N SER A 591 -58.56 -23.58 -16.04
CA SER A 591 -59.94 -24.09 -16.18
C SER A 591 -60.10 -24.90 -17.46
N LEU A 592 -59.52 -24.46 -18.58
CA LEU A 592 -59.55 -25.17 -19.86
C LEU A 592 -58.80 -26.51 -19.78
N VAL A 593 -57.63 -26.54 -19.12
CA VAL A 593 -56.88 -27.78 -18.87
C VAL A 593 -57.64 -28.72 -17.93
N ALA A 594 -58.26 -28.18 -16.88
CA ALA A 594 -59.05 -28.97 -15.94
C ALA A 594 -60.32 -29.56 -16.56
N THR A 595 -61.05 -28.80 -17.39
CA THR A 595 -62.20 -29.33 -18.13
C THR A 595 -61.77 -30.34 -19.19
N LYS A 596 -60.67 -30.09 -19.93
CA LYS A 596 -60.11 -31.08 -20.86
C LYS A 596 -59.73 -32.39 -20.15
N ALA A 597 -59.07 -32.31 -18.99
CA ALA A 597 -58.71 -33.49 -18.20
C ALA A 597 -59.93 -34.21 -17.61
N ALA A 598 -61.00 -33.49 -17.26
CA ALA A 598 -62.26 -34.10 -16.82
C ALA A 598 -62.96 -34.83 -17.97
N VAL A 599 -63.05 -34.22 -19.15
CA VAL A 599 -63.66 -34.82 -20.35
C VAL A 599 -62.86 -36.04 -20.82
N ILE A 600 -61.51 -35.99 -20.82
CA ILE A 600 -60.68 -37.16 -21.15
C ILE A 600 -60.99 -38.33 -20.21
N ARG A 601 -61.08 -38.08 -18.89
CA ARG A 601 -61.45 -39.13 -17.92
C ARG A 601 -62.89 -39.62 -18.09
N GLU A 602 -63.80 -38.77 -18.55
CA GLU A 602 -65.19 -39.17 -18.82
C GLU A 602 -65.26 -40.07 -20.07
N VAL A 603 -64.50 -39.74 -21.12
CA VAL A 603 -64.34 -40.59 -22.31
C VAL A 603 -63.65 -41.92 -21.97
N GLU A 604 -62.52 -41.91 -21.24
CA GLU A 604 -61.84 -43.13 -20.76
C GLU A 604 -62.78 -44.01 -19.91
N ASN A 605 -63.65 -43.42 -19.09
CA ASN A 605 -64.65 -44.14 -18.30
C ASN A 605 -65.85 -44.66 -19.14
N LEU A 606 -66.14 -44.05 -20.29
CA LEU A 606 -67.16 -44.54 -21.23
C LEU A 606 -66.61 -45.70 -22.07
N GLU A 607 -65.38 -45.58 -22.56
CA GLU A 607 -64.67 -46.65 -23.29
C GLU A 607 -64.48 -47.89 -22.41
N THR A 608 -64.11 -47.73 -21.14
CA THR A 608 -63.89 -48.86 -20.21
C THR A 608 -65.15 -49.52 -19.66
N ASN A 609 -66.32 -48.86 -19.71
CA ASN A 609 -67.61 -49.48 -19.39
C ASN A 609 -68.37 -50.00 -20.64
N GLY A 610 -67.79 -49.87 -21.83
CA GLY A 610 -68.46 -50.05 -23.13
C GLY A 610 -68.06 -51.28 -23.94
N THR A 611 -67.62 -52.39 -23.32
CA THR A 611 -67.34 -53.66 -24.04
C THR A 611 -67.82 -54.90 -23.29
N ILE A 612 -68.30 -55.91 -24.04
CA ILE A 612 -69.10 -57.13 -23.72
C ILE A 612 -70.61 -56.89 -23.95
N ASP A 613 -71.28 -57.48 -24.95
CA ASP A 613 -70.88 -58.39 -26.05
C ASP A 613 -71.88 -58.24 -27.21
N ASN A 614 -71.41 -58.08 -28.45
CA ASN A 614 -71.61 -59.04 -29.56
C ASN A 614 -71.12 -58.49 -30.90
N ASP A 615 -70.56 -59.39 -31.71
CA ASP A 615 -70.30 -59.22 -33.14
C ASP A 615 -71.58 -58.78 -33.88
N GLU A 616 -71.49 -57.74 -34.72
CA GLU A 616 -71.39 -57.91 -36.18
C GLU A 616 -71.27 -56.56 -36.92
N LEU A 617 -70.36 -56.53 -37.91
CA LEU A 617 -70.36 -55.68 -39.11
C LEU A 617 -69.80 -54.23 -39.07
N VAL A 618 -69.15 -53.93 -40.21
CA VAL A 618 -68.75 -52.64 -40.80
C VAL A 618 -67.50 -51.95 -40.23
N GLU A 619 -66.37 -52.19 -40.92
CA GLU A 619 -65.33 -51.17 -41.11
C GLU A 619 -65.97 -49.99 -41.87
N GLU A 620 -66.19 -48.83 -41.24
CA GLU A 620 -66.62 -47.60 -41.94
C GLU A 620 -65.79 -46.39 -41.52
N ASP A 621 -65.04 -45.89 -42.50
CA ASP A 621 -64.37 -44.61 -42.68
C ASP A 621 -63.76 -43.85 -41.48
N VAL A 622 -62.42 -43.82 -41.52
CA VAL A 622 -61.61 -42.75 -40.94
C VAL A 622 -61.71 -41.52 -41.85
N GLU A 623 -62.53 -40.53 -41.48
CA GLU A 623 -62.56 -39.24 -42.17
C GLU A 623 -61.47 -38.31 -41.61
N TYR A 624 -60.29 -38.33 -42.25
CA TYR A 624 -59.28 -37.29 -42.08
C TYR A 624 -59.77 -36.01 -42.78
N ILE A 625 -60.14 -34.99 -42.00
CA ILE A 625 -60.36 -33.63 -42.52
C ILE A 625 -59.02 -32.89 -42.46
N GLU A 626 -58.23 -33.07 -43.51
CA GLU A 626 -57.01 -32.35 -43.81
C GLU A 626 -57.36 -31.16 -44.71
N ASP A 627 -57.88 -30.08 -44.11
CA ASP A 627 -58.18 -28.83 -44.83
C ASP A 627 -56.89 -28.02 -45.11
N GLU A 628 -56.06 -28.52 -46.03
CA GLU A 628 -55.13 -27.68 -46.79
C GLU A 628 -55.85 -27.11 -48.03
N GLU A 629 -56.31 -25.86 -47.97
CA GLU A 629 -56.55 -25.04 -49.17
C GLU A 629 -55.74 -23.74 -49.13
N ASP A 630 -54.59 -23.80 -49.81
CA ASP A 630 -53.98 -22.75 -50.62
C ASP A 630 -54.57 -21.32 -50.54
N VAL A 631 -53.83 -20.43 -49.88
CA VAL A 631 -53.67 -19.04 -50.37
C VAL A 631 -52.19 -18.72 -50.52
N ASP A 632 -51.55 -19.47 -51.41
CA ASP A 632 -50.19 -19.18 -51.88
C ASP A 632 -50.20 -18.02 -52.89
N MET A 633 -50.29 -16.78 -52.40
CA MET A 633 -49.98 -15.60 -53.22
C MET A 633 -49.65 -14.34 -52.40
N LEU A 634 -48.40 -14.19 -51.97
CA LEU A 634 -47.55 -13.03 -52.29
C LEU A 634 -46.14 -13.17 -51.70
N GLU A 635 -45.33 -14.01 -52.35
CA GLU A 635 -43.88 -13.94 -52.29
C GLU A 635 -43.39 -12.59 -52.87
N LYS A 636 -42.60 -11.81 -52.11
CA LYS A 636 -41.36 -11.20 -52.65
C LYS A 636 -40.40 -10.56 -51.63
N ASP A 637 -39.12 -10.64 -52.01
CA ASP A 637 -37.93 -9.93 -51.53
C ASP A 637 -37.40 -10.24 -50.12
N LEU A 638 -36.91 -11.48 -49.99
CA LEU A 638 -35.46 -11.78 -49.91
C LEU A 638 -34.50 -10.64 -49.53
N THR A 639 -33.75 -10.82 -48.44
CA THR A 639 -32.26 -10.96 -48.39
C THR A 639 -31.85 -11.06 -46.91
N ASP A 640 -31.36 -12.21 -46.44
CA ASP A 640 -29.95 -12.66 -46.42
C ASP A 640 -29.03 -11.87 -45.45
N SER A 641 -28.18 -12.48 -44.60
CA SER A 641 -27.82 -13.92 -44.52
C SER A 641 -27.31 -14.40 -43.13
N ASP A 642 -27.23 -15.73 -43.02
CA ASP A 642 -26.24 -16.56 -42.31
C ASP A 642 -26.18 -16.62 -40.76
N THR A 643 -26.87 -17.65 -40.24
CA THR A 643 -26.34 -18.78 -39.44
C THR A 643 -24.81 -19.01 -39.52
N GLU A 644 -24.08 -19.58 -38.55
CA GLU A 644 -24.33 -20.63 -37.55
C GLU A 644 -23.18 -20.58 -36.45
N ASN A 645 -22.94 -21.48 -35.48
CA ASN A 645 -23.39 -22.85 -35.25
C ASN A 645 -23.38 -23.31 -33.74
N GLU A 646 -23.83 -24.55 -33.57
CA GLU A 646 -23.84 -25.58 -32.52
C GLU A 646 -22.47 -25.99 -31.89
N GLN A 647 -22.33 -26.88 -30.88
CA GLN A 647 -23.25 -27.76 -30.11
C GLN A 647 -22.68 -28.12 -28.69
N TYR A 648 -23.45 -28.91 -27.94
CA TYR A 648 -23.23 -29.49 -26.59
C TYR A 648 -21.91 -30.29 -26.38
N ILE A 649 -21.52 -30.46 -25.10
CA ILE A 649 -21.32 -31.76 -24.41
C ILE A 649 -21.33 -31.53 -22.88
N ALA A 650 -21.87 -32.47 -22.10
CA ALA A 650 -21.87 -32.46 -20.64
C ALA A 650 -20.99 -33.57 -20.05
N GLU A 651 -20.39 -33.26 -18.90
CA GLU A 651 -19.85 -34.11 -17.81
C GLU A 651 -19.50 -35.59 -18.07
N THR A 652 -18.27 -35.98 -17.71
CA THR A 652 -17.99 -36.96 -16.64
C THR A 652 -16.54 -36.80 -16.15
N ILE A 653 -16.33 -36.95 -14.83
CA ILE A 653 -15.03 -37.00 -14.13
C ILE A 653 -14.77 -38.48 -13.78
N ASP A 654 -13.58 -39.04 -14.03
CA ASP A 654 -12.76 -39.63 -12.95
C ASP A 654 -11.32 -40.08 -13.31
N GLU A 655 -10.53 -40.21 -12.24
CA GLU A 655 -9.32 -41.04 -12.02
C GLU A 655 -8.11 -41.04 -12.99
N GLY A 656 -6.95 -40.64 -12.46
CA GLY A 656 -5.60 -40.88 -13.01
C GLY A 656 -4.52 -40.70 -11.94
N MET A 657 -3.89 -41.80 -11.51
CA MET A 657 -2.99 -41.89 -10.35
C MET A 657 -1.55 -41.39 -10.57
N GLU A 658 -0.82 -41.35 -9.45
CA GLU A 658 0.61 -41.06 -9.27
C GLU A 658 1.59 -41.98 -10.03
N SER A 659 2.71 -41.40 -10.45
CA SER A 659 4.08 -41.99 -10.55
C SER A 659 5.03 -40.81 -10.88
N GLU A 660 5.93 -40.34 -10.02
CA GLU A 660 7.20 -40.95 -9.54
C GLU A 660 8.16 -41.45 -10.64
N ASP A 661 9.42 -41.03 -10.48
CA ASP A 661 10.71 -41.45 -11.06
C ASP A 661 11.02 -41.36 -12.58
N ASP A 662 11.96 -40.46 -12.91
CA ASP A 662 13.34 -40.74 -13.43
C ASP A 662 13.93 -39.43 -14.02
N LEU A 663 15.00 -38.81 -13.48
CA LEU A 663 16.43 -39.17 -13.56
C LEU A 663 17.04 -39.17 -14.98
N GLU A 664 17.58 -38.02 -15.38
CA GLU A 664 18.96 -37.87 -15.91
C GLU A 664 19.49 -36.43 -15.71
#